data_AF-F4PXJ2-F1
#
_entry.id   AF-F4PXJ2-F1
#
_cell.length_a   1.000
_cell.length_b   1.000
_cell.length_c   1.000
_cell.angle_alpha   90.00
_cell.angle_beta   90.00
_cell.angle_gamma   90.00
#
_symmetry.space_group_name_H-M   'P 1'
#
loop_
_entity.id
_entity.type
_entity.pdbx_description
1 polymer ?
#
loop_
_entity_poly.entity_id
_entity_poly.type
_entity_poly.pdbx_seq_one_letter_code
_entity_poly.pdbx_strand_id
1 'polypeptide(L)'
;MRLGSSILNRPIHLYPFKRDIGPSISESHIRSIRRNIEKCHQMNGIILCTPEHRLSFNLFWRLAKDKLFDEMNQVLVWWETNIFDIMDECDDLLSHKYQLLYPIGSKIPLNGGSDRWKVIEEVLSELKLILQHHYNDDQDPFLFRRFTSENENNQDQMKEVLDELCDKLIHNLPFNPNEEEFELIKQFVGSDEDTPTRKHRNALSMVEKLEKHQTRVLLYRGLFSYEVLLHSLSKTWSKHYGIRSTASSSFKRDSTLLAVPFRAKDTPSERAEYGHPDFAIILTFLSYYNQGLSYKQFCKALDTLITSHKHEASDIYRSWTDYDPTIEEKYRDFKCIVKSDNQLIKHLYSLFKFNCRVINFWLNELVFPYETKQFPSKLFANSCDLVYPKSNSKKHISCGFSGTNDTKCLYPLTIQQNDLDRLKYTNVQVLNYILDQNDQSNKVHIVDENNILGEIFKLNNNQSGHYYNILIDAGALMIGKSNEDVVKRWLELESTTRIDGALFFENDKLTTIDREGKKFIFSQSPLSDRLDRVLVYLDDYHTRGVDIKLPINSNAMVTIGNKITKEKLLQACMRMRKLGQGQTISILISKNLGIELKNERGELEPLSKSPEIQDILKWTIQNTIDTITDSFIQWTFQGMMNARSKSAISLLAMDNVENKRSIFSRLVAFPENLSLYDMYSSLYRQEKGNAVVSSMRSNLEKTFENDVGNAKVFKLLDKMHSKQSIQICRYAEDKIEDQKIFSNMVDEEQEREFEVEVENEIERQLPPKVEPYEEVISKVWNDVLTGKTNISNCPIFLPIKDIFKKTLVWQCLEIQKECFSPSILATQNFTKTVVHDNNVVDNIDDFVKQINYTLVVWNGDSPNIIVLSMKEANHLINLLDQLEQNNDIPIFASIHQTIQRERPTQTEYFNKLYTRLPTNYNIQSIDPLLNQLNVLNGSKYFDNLADIYQFLGIFRCKPKERMTQLINRGYIDQFGFVFDHVNQNDISQLSSTVLDDALSNQLLSIIKTRCFKKCPIDLLEKNLQLQRIYSVGFSHIENILNNK
;
A
#
# COMPACT_ATOMS: atom_id res chain seq x y z
N MET A 1 -0.81 13.92 29.23
CA MET A 1 -0.08 15.20 29.39
C MET A 1 -0.82 16.08 30.41
N ARG A 2 -0.23 16.35 31.58
CA ARG A 2 -0.75 17.33 32.57
C ARG A 2 0.25 18.45 32.93
N LEU A 3 1.50 18.37 32.44
CA LEU A 3 2.58 19.27 32.88
C LEU A 3 2.58 20.66 32.20
N GLY A 4 2.13 20.79 30.95
CA GLY A 4 2.20 22.07 30.23
C GLY A 4 1.14 23.12 30.60
N SER A 5 -0.01 22.70 31.16
CA SER A 5 -1.11 23.62 31.49
C SER A 5 -0.80 24.60 32.64
N SER A 6 0.20 24.29 33.47
CA SER A 6 0.53 25.08 34.67
C SER A 6 1.46 26.26 34.41
N ILE A 7 2.31 26.21 33.36
CA ILE A 7 3.35 27.22 33.11
C ILE A 7 2.80 28.45 32.38
N LEU A 8 1.80 28.27 31.51
CA LEU A 8 1.24 29.35 30.69
C LEU A 8 -0.22 29.71 31.03
N ASN A 9 -0.83 29.03 32.00
CA ASN A 9 -2.24 29.17 32.37
C ASN A 9 -3.21 29.13 31.17
N ARG A 10 -2.90 28.28 30.18
CA ARG A 10 -3.68 28.07 28.95
C ARG A 10 -3.99 26.59 28.79
N PRO A 11 -5.21 26.20 28.38
CA PRO A 11 -5.53 24.80 28.15
C PRO A 11 -4.78 24.28 26.91
N ILE A 12 -4.25 23.06 26.99
CA ILE A 12 -3.60 22.38 25.86
C ILE A 12 -4.58 21.36 25.30
N HIS A 13 -4.88 21.48 24.01
CA HIS A 13 -5.72 20.58 23.23
C HIS A 13 -4.87 19.81 22.22
N LEU A 14 -5.27 18.58 21.90
CA LEU A 14 -4.74 17.87 20.75
C LEU A 14 -5.54 18.28 19.51
N TYR A 15 -4.88 18.29 18.35
CA TYR A 15 -5.56 18.49 17.08
C TYR A 15 -6.71 17.47 16.94
N PRO A 16 -7.95 17.94 16.68
CA PRO A 16 -9.16 17.14 16.86
C PRO A 16 -9.47 16.20 15.68
N PHE A 17 -8.54 16.04 14.75
CA PHE A 17 -8.63 15.08 13.66
C PHE A 17 -7.40 14.17 13.69
N LYS A 18 -7.64 12.87 13.52
CA LYS A 18 -6.58 11.88 13.30
C LYS A 18 -6.86 11.20 11.98
N ARG A 19 -5.79 10.95 11.24
CA ARG A 19 -5.81 10.25 9.94
C ARG A 19 -6.69 8.99 9.97
N ASP A 20 -6.54 8.16 11.00
CA ASP A 20 -7.24 6.87 11.13
C ASP A 20 -8.78 7.01 11.26
N ILE A 21 -9.31 8.20 11.54
CA ILE A 21 -10.75 8.47 11.68
C ILE A 21 -11.38 8.85 10.34
N GLY A 22 -10.58 9.29 9.36
CA GLY A 22 -11.02 9.87 8.09
C GLY A 22 -12.10 9.06 7.35
N PRO A 23 -11.95 7.73 7.14
CA PRO A 23 -12.95 6.91 6.45
C PRO A 23 -14.32 6.83 7.16
N SER A 24 -14.35 7.09 8.48
CA SER A 24 -15.56 7.03 9.32
C SER A 24 -16.15 8.42 9.64
N ILE A 25 -15.59 9.48 9.07
CA ILE A 25 -15.97 10.84 9.42
C ILE A 25 -17.33 11.21 8.82
N SER A 26 -18.13 11.93 9.60
CA SER A 26 -19.48 12.34 9.24
C SER A 26 -19.67 13.82 9.51
N GLU A 27 -20.77 14.41 9.01
CA GLU A 27 -21.10 15.82 9.26
C GLU A 27 -21.14 16.15 10.76
N SER A 28 -21.67 15.26 11.61
CA SER A 28 -21.72 15.46 13.06
C SER A 28 -20.33 15.47 13.70
N HIS A 29 -19.42 14.65 13.18
CA HIS A 29 -18.01 14.66 13.62
C HIS A 29 -17.33 15.98 13.28
N ILE A 30 -17.50 16.49 12.06
CA ILE A 30 -16.93 17.78 11.63
C ILE A 30 -17.47 18.96 12.45
N ARG A 31 -18.79 18.99 12.71
CA ARG A 31 -19.37 20.03 13.60
C ARG A 31 -18.81 19.96 15.01
N SER A 32 -18.51 18.76 15.51
CA SER A 32 -17.87 18.57 16.82
C SER A 32 -16.42 19.04 16.84
N ILE A 33 -15.66 18.75 15.78
CA ILE A 33 -14.31 19.28 15.56
C ILE A 33 -14.33 20.81 15.62
N ARG A 34 -15.21 21.45 14.84
CA ARG A 34 -15.35 22.91 14.82
C ARG A 34 -15.63 23.48 16.21
N ARG A 35 -16.63 22.94 16.92
CA ARG A 35 -16.97 23.39 18.28
C ARG A 35 -15.80 23.26 19.26
N ASN A 36 -15.00 22.20 19.14
CA ASN A 36 -13.84 21.99 20.01
C ASN A 36 -12.74 23.02 19.76
N ILE A 37 -12.48 23.35 18.48
CA ILE A 37 -11.48 24.37 18.12
C ILE A 37 -11.97 25.77 18.52
N GLU A 38 -13.25 26.09 18.29
CA GLU A 38 -13.87 27.35 18.74
C GLU A 38 -13.81 27.50 20.27
N LYS A 39 -14.09 26.43 21.02
CA LYS A 39 -13.96 26.42 22.48
C LYS A 39 -12.51 26.63 22.93
N CYS A 40 -11.55 25.98 22.28
CA CYS A 40 -10.12 26.20 22.55
C CYS A 40 -9.73 27.67 22.34
N HIS A 41 -10.22 28.28 21.26
CA HIS A 41 -9.99 29.69 20.95
C HIS A 41 -10.60 30.63 22.02
N GLN A 42 -11.84 30.39 22.45
CA GLN A 42 -12.47 31.17 23.54
C GLN A 42 -11.67 31.11 24.85
N MET A 43 -10.95 30.02 25.09
CA MET A 43 -10.12 29.83 26.28
C MET A 43 -8.67 30.30 26.09
N ASN A 44 -8.31 30.91 24.95
CA ASN A 44 -6.93 31.24 24.57
C ASN A 44 -5.99 30.02 24.65
N GLY A 45 -6.50 28.83 24.35
CA GLY A 45 -5.79 27.56 24.42
C GLY A 45 -4.73 27.37 23.35
N ILE A 46 -3.92 26.33 23.54
CA ILE A 46 -2.85 25.89 22.63
C ILE A 46 -3.29 24.57 22.01
N ILE A 47 -3.15 24.43 20.69
CA ILE A 47 -3.42 23.18 19.98
C ILE A 47 -2.07 22.54 19.61
N LEU A 48 -1.81 21.34 20.14
CA LEU A 48 -0.70 20.50 19.70
C LEU A 48 -1.14 19.70 18.48
N CYS A 49 -0.45 19.90 17.36
CA CYS A 49 -0.73 19.28 16.08
C CYS A 49 0.55 18.72 15.51
N THR A 50 0.46 17.58 14.82
CA THR A 50 1.53 17.10 13.95
C THR A 50 1.18 17.49 12.50
N PRO A 51 2.16 17.76 11.62
CA PRO A 51 1.89 18.16 10.23
C PRO A 51 1.01 17.15 9.50
N GLU A 52 1.24 15.86 9.73
CA GLU A 52 0.54 14.76 9.07
C GLU A 52 -0.96 14.89 9.30
N HIS A 53 -1.40 15.03 10.55
CA HIS A 53 -2.84 15.13 10.85
C HIS A 53 -3.51 16.34 10.19
N ARG A 54 -2.81 17.48 10.10
CA ARG A 54 -3.33 18.68 9.43
C ARG A 54 -3.44 18.48 7.92
N LEU A 55 -2.41 17.87 7.31
CA LEU A 55 -2.37 17.60 5.88
C LEU A 55 -3.38 16.53 5.49
N SER A 56 -3.54 15.47 6.29
CA SER A 56 -4.60 14.48 6.12
C SER A 56 -5.97 15.14 6.10
N PHE A 57 -6.29 16.05 7.04
CA PHE A 57 -7.58 16.75 7.05
C PHE A 57 -7.81 17.55 5.75
N ASN A 58 -6.76 18.17 5.21
CA ASN A 58 -6.81 18.89 3.93
C ASN A 58 -7.07 17.92 2.76
N LEU A 59 -6.43 16.76 2.74
CA LEU A 59 -6.67 15.72 1.73
C LEU A 59 -8.09 15.15 1.81
N PHE A 60 -8.58 14.81 3.00
CA PHE A 60 -9.95 14.34 3.20
C PHE A 60 -10.98 15.38 2.78
N TRP A 61 -10.74 16.67 3.04
CA TRP A 61 -11.61 17.74 2.54
C TRP A 61 -11.68 17.75 1.01
N ARG A 62 -10.56 17.57 0.31
CA ARG A 62 -10.53 17.53 -1.17
C ARG A 62 -11.31 16.35 -1.75
N LEU A 63 -11.50 15.28 -0.98
CA LEU A 63 -12.28 14.08 -1.34
C LEU A 63 -13.76 14.18 -0.96
N ALA A 64 -14.07 14.99 0.06
CA ALA A 64 -15.41 15.09 0.60
C ALA A 64 -16.41 15.51 -0.48
N LYS A 65 -17.63 14.96 -0.38
CA LYS A 65 -18.74 15.28 -1.27
C LYS A 65 -19.85 15.99 -0.51
N ASP A 66 -20.65 16.74 -1.26
CA ASP A 66 -21.88 17.37 -0.78
C ASP A 66 -21.69 18.20 0.49
N LYS A 67 -22.54 18.01 1.50
CA LYS A 67 -22.52 18.80 2.74
C LYS A 67 -21.26 18.60 3.57
N LEU A 68 -20.64 17.43 3.49
CA LEU A 68 -19.39 17.16 4.22
C LEU A 68 -18.27 18.06 3.71
N PHE A 69 -18.19 18.25 2.40
CA PHE A 69 -17.25 19.19 1.76
C PHE A 69 -17.42 20.61 2.29
N ASP A 70 -18.66 21.09 2.34
CA ASP A 70 -18.97 22.45 2.77
C ASP A 70 -18.69 22.67 4.26
N GLU A 71 -19.00 21.69 5.12
CA GLU A 71 -18.70 21.73 6.57
C GLU A 71 -17.19 21.70 6.86
N MET A 72 -16.44 20.84 6.16
CA MET A 72 -14.98 20.78 6.29
C MET A 72 -14.32 22.07 5.79
N ASN A 73 -14.82 22.64 4.69
CA ASN A 73 -14.35 23.92 4.17
C ASN A 73 -14.53 25.04 5.22
N GLN A 74 -15.65 25.06 5.95
CA GLN A 74 -15.87 26.03 7.03
C GLN A 74 -14.83 25.90 8.14
N VAL A 75 -14.41 24.67 8.49
CA VAL A 75 -13.33 24.45 9.46
C VAL A 75 -12.01 24.99 8.94
N LEU A 76 -11.67 24.75 7.67
CA LEU A 76 -10.43 25.27 7.05
C LEU A 76 -10.42 26.79 7.01
N VAL A 77 -11.49 27.43 6.54
CA VAL A 77 -11.60 28.89 6.50
C VAL A 77 -11.49 29.49 7.91
N TRP A 78 -12.13 28.87 8.89
CA TRP A 78 -12.04 29.30 10.28
C TRP A 78 -10.61 29.15 10.82
N TRP A 79 -9.94 28.03 10.54
CA TRP A 79 -8.56 27.76 10.97
C TRP A 79 -7.61 28.82 10.41
N GLU A 80 -7.72 29.10 9.11
CA GLU A 80 -6.90 30.09 8.43
C GLU A 80 -7.16 31.53 8.92
N THR A 81 -8.31 31.80 9.55
CA THR A 81 -8.62 33.13 10.07
C THR A 81 -8.21 33.33 11.54
N ASN A 82 -8.23 32.28 12.36
CA ASN A 82 -8.20 32.42 13.83
C ASN A 82 -6.98 31.79 14.52
N ILE A 83 -6.16 31.01 13.82
CA ILE A 83 -5.02 30.29 14.41
C ILE A 83 -3.70 30.99 14.06
N PHE A 84 -2.83 31.14 15.06
CA PHE A 84 -1.42 31.50 14.90
C PHE A 84 -0.56 30.23 15.03
N ASP A 85 0.20 29.89 13.98
CA ASP A 85 1.01 28.68 13.94
C ASP A 85 2.42 28.95 14.48
N ILE A 86 2.90 28.09 15.38
CA ILE A 86 4.29 28.06 15.85
C ILE A 86 4.88 26.70 15.50
N MET A 87 5.96 26.71 14.73
CA MET A 87 6.66 25.52 14.25
C MET A 87 8.00 25.38 14.98
N ASP A 88 8.28 24.19 15.49
CA ASP A 88 9.58 23.79 16.00
C ASP A 88 10.28 22.93 14.93
N GLU A 89 11.60 23.00 14.83
CA GLU A 89 12.40 22.35 13.77
C GLU A 89 11.83 22.58 12.36
N CYS A 90 11.63 23.86 12.01
CA CYS A 90 11.07 24.26 10.71
C CYS A 90 11.80 23.69 9.49
N ASP A 91 13.10 23.44 9.60
CA ASP A 91 13.92 22.81 8.56
C ASP A 91 13.46 21.39 8.23
N ASP A 92 13.01 20.63 9.24
CA ASP A 92 12.47 19.30 9.07
C ASP A 92 10.98 19.35 8.68
N LEU A 93 10.16 20.16 9.39
CA LEU A 93 8.73 20.27 9.12
C LEU A 93 8.40 20.84 7.74
N LEU A 94 9.25 21.73 7.22
CA LEU A 94 9.09 22.34 5.89
C LEU A 94 9.97 21.68 4.83
N SER A 95 10.59 20.55 5.15
CA SER A 95 11.42 19.79 4.22
C SER A 95 10.63 19.38 2.97
N HIS A 96 11.25 19.53 1.80
CA HIS A 96 10.71 19.04 0.52
C HIS A 96 10.60 17.51 0.48
N LYS A 97 11.30 16.79 1.38
CA LYS A 97 11.25 15.32 1.46
C LYS A 97 9.91 14.81 1.99
N TYR A 98 9.20 15.61 2.77
CA TYR A 98 7.92 15.21 3.33
C TYR A 98 6.79 15.41 2.30
N GLN A 99 6.13 14.31 1.95
CA GLN A 99 4.97 14.33 1.06
C GLN A 99 3.95 13.28 1.50
N LEU A 100 2.71 13.75 1.64
CA LEU A 100 1.56 12.92 1.98
C LEU A 100 0.72 12.67 0.73
N LEU A 101 0.37 11.41 0.53
CA LEU A 101 -0.33 10.92 -0.65
C LEU A 101 -1.66 10.29 -0.30
N TYR A 102 -2.71 10.60 -1.05
CA TYR A 102 -3.98 9.89 -0.94
C TYR A 102 -4.37 9.30 -2.31
N PRO A 103 -4.26 7.99 -2.54
CA PRO A 103 -4.76 7.33 -3.73
C PRO A 103 -6.28 7.45 -3.89
N ILE A 104 -6.74 7.70 -5.11
CA ILE A 104 -8.15 7.84 -5.47
C ILE A 104 -8.55 6.76 -6.47
N GLY A 105 -9.60 6.02 -6.13
CA GLY A 105 -10.25 5.03 -6.98
C GLY A 105 -9.92 3.59 -6.55
N SER A 106 -10.37 2.62 -7.34
CA SER A 106 -10.11 1.21 -7.07
C SER A 106 -8.66 0.85 -7.39
N LYS A 107 -8.11 -0.14 -6.67
CA LYS A 107 -6.78 -0.72 -6.91
C LYS A 107 -6.70 -1.30 -8.32
N ILE A 108 -5.64 -0.95 -9.05
CA ILE A 108 -5.32 -1.45 -10.39
C ILE A 108 -3.96 -2.17 -10.33
N PRO A 109 -3.79 -3.30 -11.05
CA PRO A 109 -2.48 -3.93 -11.20
C PRO A 109 -1.44 -2.98 -11.79
N LEU A 110 -0.17 -3.12 -11.40
CA LEU A 110 0.93 -2.41 -12.06
C LEU A 110 0.99 -2.76 -13.56
N ASN A 111 1.37 -1.78 -14.38
CA ASN A 111 1.73 -2.04 -15.78
C ASN A 111 2.87 -3.07 -15.84
N GLY A 112 2.77 -4.05 -16.75
CA GLY A 112 3.65 -5.22 -16.81
C GLY A 112 3.22 -6.40 -15.93
N GLY A 113 2.28 -6.20 -15.00
CA GLY A 113 1.71 -7.27 -14.17
C GLY A 113 2.79 -8.12 -13.49
N SER A 114 2.60 -9.44 -13.50
CA SER A 114 3.56 -10.37 -12.89
C SER A 114 4.91 -10.44 -13.57
N ASP A 115 4.98 -10.09 -14.85
CA ASP A 115 6.25 -10.12 -15.59
C ASP A 115 7.23 -9.11 -15.00
N ARG A 116 6.72 -8.02 -14.40
CA ARG A 116 7.52 -6.96 -13.79
C ARG A 116 8.45 -7.49 -12.69
N TRP A 117 7.90 -8.16 -11.69
CA TRP A 117 8.69 -8.70 -10.59
C TRP A 117 9.40 -10.01 -10.96
N LYS A 118 8.87 -10.80 -11.89
CA LYS A 118 9.56 -12.01 -12.40
C LYS A 118 10.83 -11.67 -13.17
N VAL A 119 10.82 -10.63 -14.00
CA VAL A 119 12.03 -10.17 -14.70
C VAL A 119 13.07 -9.66 -13.69
N ILE A 120 12.65 -8.90 -12.68
CA ILE A 120 13.55 -8.44 -11.61
C ILE A 120 14.13 -9.64 -10.83
N GLU A 121 13.32 -10.65 -10.52
CA GLU A 121 13.78 -11.89 -9.89
C GLU A 121 14.86 -12.60 -10.70
N GLU A 122 14.67 -12.72 -12.03
CA GLU A 122 15.63 -13.32 -12.95
C GLU A 122 16.95 -12.53 -12.96
N VAL A 123 16.87 -11.19 -13.04
CA VAL A 123 18.04 -10.30 -12.99
C VAL A 123 18.82 -10.48 -11.69
N LEU A 124 18.14 -10.51 -10.55
CA LEU A 124 18.80 -10.73 -9.25
C LEU A 124 19.38 -12.13 -9.13
N SER A 125 18.74 -13.14 -9.73
CA SER A 125 19.26 -14.51 -9.75
C SER A 125 20.56 -14.60 -10.54
N GLU A 126 20.64 -13.95 -11.70
CA GLU A 126 21.88 -13.88 -12.50
C GLU A 126 22.95 -13.05 -11.79
N LEU A 127 22.58 -11.94 -11.15
CA LEU A 127 23.52 -11.15 -10.35
C LEU A 127 24.11 -12.00 -9.22
N LYS A 128 23.31 -12.82 -8.54
CA LYS A 128 23.82 -13.72 -7.49
C LYS A 128 24.90 -14.67 -8.02
N LEU A 129 24.71 -15.25 -9.21
CA LEU A 129 25.69 -16.13 -9.83
C LEU A 129 27.01 -15.41 -10.15
N ILE A 130 26.93 -14.17 -10.67
CA ILE A 130 28.12 -13.35 -10.92
C ILE A 130 28.84 -13.04 -9.61
N LEU A 131 28.11 -12.67 -8.55
CA LEU A 131 28.70 -12.40 -7.23
C LEU A 131 29.33 -13.64 -6.60
N GLN A 132 28.74 -14.83 -6.74
CA GLN A 132 29.34 -16.10 -6.29
C GLN A 132 30.71 -16.33 -6.93
N HIS A 133 30.82 -16.09 -8.25
CA HIS A 133 32.08 -16.18 -8.96
C HIS A 133 33.07 -15.10 -8.51
N HIS A 134 32.62 -13.85 -8.38
CA HIS A 134 33.44 -12.71 -7.97
C HIS A 134 34.05 -12.91 -6.57
N TYR A 135 33.28 -13.48 -5.63
CA TYR A 135 33.73 -13.73 -4.25
C TYR A 135 34.37 -15.10 -4.03
N ASN A 136 34.27 -16.02 -5.00
CA ASN A 136 34.61 -17.44 -4.84
C ASN A 136 33.94 -18.08 -3.62
N ASP A 137 32.67 -17.75 -3.38
CA ASP A 137 31.89 -18.25 -2.24
C ASP A 137 30.46 -18.61 -2.66
N ASP A 138 30.24 -19.90 -2.94
CA ASP A 138 28.95 -20.42 -3.37
C ASP A 138 27.97 -20.63 -2.20
N GLN A 139 28.46 -20.58 -0.95
CA GLN A 139 27.70 -20.97 0.24
C GLN A 139 27.25 -19.78 1.07
N ASP A 140 27.78 -18.57 0.85
CA ASP A 140 27.37 -17.37 1.57
C ASP A 140 25.90 -17.00 1.27
N PRO A 141 24.97 -17.10 2.25
CA PRO A 141 23.58 -16.72 2.05
C PRO A 141 23.39 -15.19 2.03
N PHE A 142 24.42 -14.42 2.40
CA PHE A 142 24.38 -12.96 2.55
C PHE A 142 25.21 -12.22 1.48
N LEU A 143 25.48 -12.85 0.34
CA LEU A 143 26.28 -12.27 -0.76
C LEU A 143 25.82 -10.86 -1.17
N PHE A 144 24.51 -10.63 -1.31
CA PHE A 144 24.01 -9.29 -1.64
C PHE A 144 24.34 -8.26 -0.55
N ARG A 145 24.15 -8.63 0.73
CA ARG A 145 24.51 -7.76 1.85
C ARG A 145 26.01 -7.47 1.86
N ARG A 146 26.84 -8.48 1.64
CA ARG A 146 28.29 -8.32 1.54
C ARG A 146 28.65 -7.36 0.42
N PHE A 147 28.17 -7.61 -0.79
CA PHE A 147 28.42 -6.78 -1.97
C PHE A 147 27.99 -5.32 -1.77
N THR A 148 26.76 -5.10 -1.29
CA THR A 148 26.25 -3.74 -1.03
C THR A 148 27.02 -3.03 0.08
N SER A 149 27.41 -3.73 1.15
CA SER A 149 28.18 -3.12 2.26
C SER A 149 29.63 -2.78 1.88
N GLU A 150 30.31 -3.64 1.12
CA GLU A 150 31.69 -3.42 0.71
C GLU A 150 31.78 -2.31 -0.35
N ASN A 151 30.73 -2.13 -1.15
CA ASN A 151 30.70 -1.20 -2.28
C ASN A 151 29.77 0.00 -2.08
N GLU A 152 29.23 0.24 -0.87
CA GLU A 152 28.33 1.39 -0.59
C GLU A 152 28.91 2.72 -1.10
N ASN A 153 30.25 2.82 -1.10
CA ASN A 153 31.01 3.99 -1.51
C ASN A 153 31.84 3.79 -2.80
N ASN A 154 31.67 2.67 -3.51
CA ASN A 154 32.38 2.34 -4.74
C ASN A 154 31.38 2.00 -5.86
N GLN A 155 30.73 3.05 -6.39
CA GLN A 155 29.76 2.87 -7.46
C GLN A 155 30.39 2.37 -8.76
N ASP A 156 31.66 2.65 -9.01
CA ASP A 156 32.36 2.19 -10.22
C ASP A 156 32.49 0.67 -10.25
N GLN A 157 32.87 0.05 -9.13
CA GLN A 157 32.89 -1.40 -9.01
C GLN A 157 31.48 -2.01 -9.14
N MET A 158 30.45 -1.33 -8.63
CA MET A 158 29.08 -1.77 -8.87
C MET A 158 28.71 -1.70 -10.35
N LYS A 159 29.07 -0.61 -11.04
CA LYS A 159 28.81 -0.42 -12.47
C LYS A 159 29.48 -1.48 -13.33
N GLU A 160 30.73 -1.83 -13.05
CA GLU A 160 31.44 -2.90 -13.77
C GLU A 160 30.70 -4.25 -13.69
N VAL A 161 30.26 -4.64 -12.50
CA VAL A 161 29.47 -5.87 -12.30
C VAL A 161 28.11 -5.79 -13.00
N LEU A 162 27.47 -4.62 -12.99
CA LEU A 162 26.18 -4.42 -13.65
C LEU A 162 26.28 -4.40 -15.17
N ASP A 163 27.40 -3.93 -15.74
CA ASP A 163 27.67 -3.99 -17.18
C ASP A 163 27.86 -5.44 -17.64
N GLU A 164 28.62 -6.26 -16.88
CA GLU A 164 28.73 -7.71 -17.13
C GLU A 164 27.35 -8.39 -17.08
N LEU A 165 26.55 -8.07 -16.06
CA LEU A 165 25.18 -8.59 -15.91
C LEU A 165 24.29 -8.19 -17.10
N CYS A 166 24.34 -6.93 -17.51
CA CYS A 166 23.56 -6.40 -18.62
C CYS A 166 23.88 -7.16 -19.92
N ASP A 167 25.16 -7.30 -20.25
CA ASP A 167 25.60 -8.03 -21.44
C ASP A 167 25.16 -9.49 -21.40
N LYS A 168 25.31 -10.18 -20.26
CA LYS A 168 24.88 -11.57 -20.09
C LYS A 168 23.38 -11.74 -20.29
N LEU A 169 22.55 -10.82 -19.77
CA LEU A 169 21.10 -10.87 -19.90
C LEU A 169 20.61 -10.59 -21.32
N ILE A 170 21.28 -9.68 -22.04
CA ILE A 170 20.98 -9.38 -23.45
C ILE A 170 21.35 -10.58 -24.34
N HIS A 171 22.47 -11.26 -24.07
CA HIS A 171 22.84 -12.48 -24.81
C HIS A 171 21.91 -13.67 -24.53
N ASN A 172 21.28 -13.73 -23.36
CA ASN A 172 20.38 -14.81 -22.95
C ASN A 172 18.89 -14.42 -23.03
N LEU A 173 18.52 -13.55 -23.97
CA LEU A 173 17.12 -13.20 -24.18
C LEU A 173 16.27 -14.45 -24.48
N PRO A 174 15.02 -14.54 -23.97
CA PRO A 174 14.14 -15.70 -24.17
C PRO A 174 13.56 -15.77 -25.60
N PHE A 175 14.02 -14.91 -26.50
CA PHE A 175 13.67 -14.85 -27.91
C PHE A 175 14.93 -14.59 -28.73
N ASN A 176 14.91 -14.92 -30.01
CA ASN A 176 16.05 -14.80 -30.91
C ASN A 176 15.92 -13.55 -31.78
N PRO A 177 16.46 -12.38 -31.37
CA PRO A 177 16.53 -11.21 -32.24
C PRO A 177 17.49 -11.48 -33.42
N ASN A 178 17.25 -10.84 -34.56
CA ASN A 178 18.26 -10.79 -35.62
C ASN A 178 19.43 -9.85 -35.22
N GLU A 179 20.53 -9.84 -35.98
CA GLU A 179 21.72 -9.04 -35.63
C GLU A 179 21.41 -7.53 -35.48
N GLU A 180 20.55 -6.97 -36.34
CA GLU A 180 20.18 -5.55 -36.26
C GLU A 180 19.32 -5.27 -35.02
N GLU A 181 18.36 -6.14 -34.72
CA GLU A 181 17.51 -6.04 -33.53
C GLU A 181 18.31 -6.20 -32.24
N PHE A 182 19.28 -7.12 -32.22
CA PHE A 182 20.16 -7.35 -31.08
C PHE A 182 20.97 -6.09 -30.76
N GLU A 183 21.60 -5.49 -31.77
CA GLU A 183 22.38 -4.26 -31.59
C GLU A 183 21.50 -3.08 -31.16
N LEU A 184 20.29 -2.95 -31.70
CA LEU A 184 19.35 -1.90 -31.29
C LEU A 184 18.85 -2.10 -29.85
N ILE A 185 18.58 -3.34 -29.42
CA ILE A 185 18.21 -3.64 -28.03
C ILE A 185 19.38 -3.34 -27.09
N LYS A 186 20.59 -3.78 -27.44
CA LYS A 186 21.80 -3.50 -26.66
C LYS A 186 22.03 -2.00 -26.51
N GLN A 187 21.90 -1.24 -27.59
CA GLN A 187 22.00 0.21 -27.58
C GLN A 187 20.88 0.88 -26.74
N PHE A 188 19.68 0.32 -26.73
CA PHE A 188 18.56 0.86 -25.95
C PHE A 188 18.67 0.55 -24.46
N VAL A 189 19.23 -0.59 -24.07
CA VAL A 189 19.37 -0.97 -22.65
C VAL A 189 20.61 -0.34 -22.02
N GLY A 190 21.65 -0.10 -22.80
CA GLY A 190 22.91 0.50 -22.34
C GLY A 190 22.84 1.98 -21.96
N SER A 191 24.00 2.56 -21.64
CA SER A 191 24.13 3.95 -21.21
C SER A 191 23.67 4.96 -22.29
N ASP A 192 22.97 5.98 -21.84
CA ASP A 192 22.43 7.05 -22.67
C ASP A 192 23.34 8.29 -22.76
N GLU A 193 24.41 8.36 -21.95
CA GLU A 193 25.21 9.57 -21.73
C GLU A 193 25.72 10.20 -23.05
N ASP A 194 26.22 9.36 -23.96
CA ASP A 194 26.73 9.75 -25.27
C ASP A 194 25.79 9.37 -26.45
N THR A 195 24.57 8.91 -26.16
CA THR A 195 23.66 8.38 -27.19
C THR A 195 22.98 9.51 -27.99
N PRO A 196 23.21 9.62 -29.32
CA PRO A 196 22.56 10.63 -30.13
C PRO A 196 21.04 10.40 -30.22
N THR A 197 20.24 11.47 -30.16
CA THR A 197 18.77 11.39 -30.20
C THR A 197 18.22 10.62 -31.39
N ARG A 198 18.88 10.69 -32.57
CA ARG A 198 18.48 9.90 -33.74
C ARG A 198 18.65 8.40 -33.53
N LYS A 199 19.76 7.97 -32.93
CA LYS A 199 20.02 6.56 -32.63
C LYS A 199 19.03 6.02 -31.60
N HIS A 200 18.73 6.83 -30.58
CA HIS A 200 17.69 6.50 -29.59
C HIS A 200 16.32 6.26 -30.23
N ARG A 201 15.87 7.18 -31.11
CA ARG A 201 14.59 7.04 -31.80
C ARG A 201 14.51 5.76 -32.64
N ASN A 202 15.59 5.39 -33.31
CA ASN A 202 15.63 4.15 -34.09
C ASN A 202 15.48 2.92 -33.19
N ALA A 203 16.21 2.88 -32.07
CA ALA A 203 16.14 1.79 -31.11
C ALA A 203 14.76 1.72 -30.42
N LEU A 204 14.20 2.86 -30.02
CA LEU A 204 12.85 2.93 -29.44
C LEU A 204 11.78 2.43 -30.42
N SER A 205 11.86 2.80 -31.70
CA SER A 205 10.93 2.32 -32.74
C SER A 205 11.02 0.80 -32.96
N MET A 206 12.18 0.19 -32.73
CA MET A 206 12.32 -1.27 -32.72
C MET A 206 11.62 -1.86 -31.49
N VAL A 207 11.88 -1.31 -30.31
CA VAL A 207 11.27 -1.79 -29.05
C VAL A 207 9.75 -1.69 -29.06
N GLU A 208 9.19 -0.65 -29.70
CA GLU A 208 7.74 -0.52 -29.92
C GLU A 208 7.11 -1.67 -30.72
N LYS A 209 7.91 -2.39 -31.52
CA LYS A 209 7.47 -3.53 -32.34
C LYS A 209 7.61 -4.88 -31.61
N LEU A 210 8.21 -4.92 -30.41
CA LEU A 210 8.49 -6.16 -29.68
C LEU A 210 7.28 -6.84 -29.03
N GLU A 211 6.05 -6.33 -29.23
CA GLU A 211 4.80 -6.87 -28.68
C GLU A 211 4.95 -7.35 -27.22
N LYS A 212 4.83 -8.67 -26.96
CA LYS A 212 4.93 -9.29 -25.63
C LYS A 212 6.31 -9.17 -24.97
N HIS A 213 7.36 -8.90 -25.73
CA HIS A 213 8.74 -8.77 -25.22
C HIS A 213 9.11 -7.34 -24.85
N GLN A 214 8.28 -6.35 -25.22
CA GLN A 214 8.51 -4.94 -24.94
C GLN A 214 8.68 -4.67 -23.43
N THR A 215 7.82 -5.27 -22.60
CA THR A 215 7.86 -5.14 -21.14
C THR A 215 9.23 -5.47 -20.56
N ARG A 216 9.83 -6.59 -21.01
CA ARG A 216 11.14 -7.05 -20.52
C ARG A 216 12.26 -6.09 -20.92
N VAL A 217 12.27 -5.62 -22.15
CA VAL A 217 13.31 -4.69 -22.64
C VAL A 217 13.20 -3.32 -21.97
N LEU A 218 11.98 -2.82 -21.74
CA LEU A 218 11.77 -1.59 -20.96
C LEU A 218 12.25 -1.74 -19.51
N LEU A 219 12.03 -2.91 -18.89
CA LEU A 219 12.54 -3.19 -17.55
C LEU A 219 14.06 -3.24 -17.51
N TYR A 220 14.70 -3.93 -18.46
CA TYR A 220 16.16 -3.92 -18.56
C TYR A 220 16.69 -2.50 -18.69
N ARG A 221 16.10 -1.68 -19.57
CA ARG A 221 16.48 -0.27 -19.70
C ARG A 221 16.32 0.51 -18.38
N GLY A 222 15.22 0.29 -17.65
CA GLY A 222 15.02 0.90 -16.33
C GLY A 222 16.09 0.47 -15.31
N LEU A 223 16.44 -0.82 -15.27
CA LEU A 223 17.42 -1.35 -14.33
C LEU A 223 18.84 -0.86 -14.62
N PHE A 224 19.24 -0.81 -15.89
CA PHE A 224 20.61 -0.50 -16.31
C PHE A 224 20.79 0.96 -16.72
N SER A 225 20.10 1.44 -17.75
CA SER A 225 20.26 2.82 -18.28
C SER A 225 19.80 3.89 -17.28
N TYR A 226 18.65 3.69 -16.63
CA TYR A 226 18.15 4.61 -15.59
C TYR A 226 18.73 4.30 -14.20
N GLU A 227 19.70 3.39 -14.13
CA GLU A 227 20.44 3.07 -12.90
C GLU A 227 19.57 2.65 -11.70
N VAL A 228 18.33 2.18 -11.91
CA VAL A 228 17.44 1.79 -10.79
C VAL A 228 18.04 0.66 -9.98
N LEU A 229 18.72 -0.31 -10.64
CA LEU A 229 19.40 -1.40 -9.97
C LEU A 229 20.67 -0.92 -9.25
N LEU A 230 21.47 -0.06 -9.87
CA LEU A 230 22.65 0.55 -9.24
C LEU A 230 22.27 1.33 -7.98
N HIS A 231 21.24 2.17 -8.07
CA HIS A 231 20.74 2.94 -6.93
C HIS A 231 20.23 2.00 -5.82
N SER A 232 19.55 0.91 -6.17
CA SER A 232 19.11 -0.11 -5.20
C SER A 232 20.28 -0.79 -4.48
N LEU A 233 21.34 -1.14 -5.21
CA LEU A 233 22.53 -1.79 -4.66
C LEU A 233 23.39 -0.82 -3.84
N SER A 234 23.35 0.48 -4.12
CA SER A 234 24.00 1.51 -3.29
C SER A 234 23.36 1.67 -1.91
N LYS A 235 22.17 1.08 -1.69
CA LYS A 235 21.51 1.07 -0.40
C LYS A 235 21.92 -0.17 0.40
N THR A 236 22.40 0.07 1.60
CA THR A 236 22.64 -0.97 2.62
C THR A 236 21.35 -1.36 3.37
N TRP A 237 21.02 -2.66 3.35
CA TRP A 237 19.91 -3.24 4.13
C TRP A 237 20.10 -3.01 5.63
N SER A 238 19.00 -2.83 6.35
CA SER A 238 18.92 -2.50 7.79
C SER A 238 19.44 -1.12 8.19
N LYS A 239 20.16 -0.41 7.31
CA LYS A 239 20.54 1.01 7.48
C LYS A 239 19.59 1.94 6.73
N HIS A 240 19.36 1.66 5.44
CA HIS A 240 18.55 2.51 4.56
C HIS A 240 17.16 1.95 4.30
N TYR A 241 16.98 0.63 4.36
CA TYR A 241 15.70 -0.03 4.07
C TYR A 241 15.58 -1.40 4.75
N GLY A 242 14.35 -1.92 4.77
CA GLY A 242 14.00 -3.25 5.27
C GLY A 242 12.49 -3.40 5.39
N ILE A 243 12.00 -4.43 6.09
CA ILE A 243 10.55 -4.64 6.30
C ILE A 243 10.14 -4.25 7.72
N ARG A 244 8.92 -3.71 7.90
CA ARG A 244 8.42 -3.26 9.23
C ARG A 244 8.20 -4.39 10.23
N SER A 245 8.09 -5.64 9.77
CA SER A 245 7.78 -6.80 10.61
C SER A 245 8.84 -7.12 11.69
N THR A 246 10.04 -6.54 11.63
CA THR A 246 11.12 -6.79 12.59
C THR A 246 11.18 -5.80 13.75
N ALA A 247 10.61 -4.60 13.61
CA ALA A 247 10.74 -3.54 14.59
C ALA A 247 9.44 -3.38 15.38
N SER A 248 9.45 -3.90 16.60
CA SER A 248 8.45 -3.66 17.65
C SER A 248 7.09 -4.36 17.51
N SER A 249 6.76 -5.12 18.55
CA SER A 249 5.42 -5.65 18.86
C SER A 249 4.35 -4.56 19.09
N SER A 250 4.66 -3.28 18.89
CA SER A 250 3.73 -2.15 19.03
C SER A 250 2.93 -1.82 17.79
N PHE A 251 3.29 -2.35 16.61
CA PHE A 251 2.58 -2.05 15.36
C PHE A 251 1.48 -3.10 15.09
N LYS A 252 0.24 -2.63 14.97
CA LYS A 252 -0.94 -3.42 14.59
C LYS A 252 -0.84 -3.89 13.13
N ARG A 253 -1.69 -4.88 12.79
CA ARG A 253 -1.80 -5.70 11.56
C ARG A 253 -1.79 -4.99 10.18
N ASP A 254 -1.55 -3.69 10.08
CA ASP A 254 -1.73 -2.89 8.85
C ASP A 254 -0.41 -2.41 8.22
N SER A 255 0.73 -3.05 8.51
CA SER A 255 2.03 -2.67 7.93
C SER A 255 2.29 -3.43 6.62
N THR A 256 2.57 -2.70 5.53
CA THR A 256 2.98 -3.30 4.24
C THR A 256 4.10 -4.33 4.40
N LEU A 257 4.03 -5.39 3.58
CA LEU A 257 5.06 -6.41 3.44
C LEU A 257 6.19 -6.03 2.47
N LEU A 258 6.09 -4.88 1.81
CA LEU A 258 7.13 -4.31 0.97
C LEU A 258 8.28 -3.72 1.79
N ALA A 259 9.43 -3.53 1.15
CA ALA A 259 10.53 -2.77 1.73
C ALA A 259 10.12 -1.31 1.94
N VAL A 260 10.52 -0.76 3.09
CA VAL A 260 10.27 0.62 3.51
C VAL A 260 11.60 1.30 3.83
N PRO A 261 11.69 2.63 3.68
CA PRO A 261 12.87 3.37 4.12
C PRO A 261 13.05 3.29 5.62
N PHE A 262 14.31 3.28 6.04
CA PHE A 262 14.71 3.28 7.44
C PHE A 262 15.16 4.68 7.82
N ARG A 263 14.62 5.19 8.94
CA ARG A 263 15.03 6.50 9.49
C ARG A 263 16.42 6.43 10.10
N ALA A 264 16.79 5.24 10.53
CA ALA A 264 18.11 4.86 10.96
C ALA A 264 18.22 3.34 11.03
N LYS A 265 19.38 2.89 11.49
CA LYS A 265 19.66 1.48 11.71
C LYS A 265 18.55 0.76 12.46
N ASP A 266 18.09 -0.35 11.87
CA ASP A 266 17.05 -1.23 12.39
C ASP A 266 15.72 -0.52 12.73
N THR A 267 15.55 0.71 12.26
CA THR A 267 14.44 1.60 12.60
C THR A 267 13.68 1.96 11.31
N PRO A 268 12.70 1.13 10.90
CA PRO A 268 11.88 1.43 9.74
C PRO A 268 11.08 2.71 9.96
N SER A 269 10.85 3.44 8.87
CA SER A 269 9.87 4.52 8.87
C SER A 269 8.48 3.94 9.15
N GLU A 270 7.74 4.57 10.06
CA GLU A 270 6.45 4.06 10.53
C GLU A 270 5.43 3.89 9.39
N ARG A 271 5.42 4.83 8.44
CA ARG A 271 4.38 4.92 7.39
C ARG A 271 4.91 5.31 6.00
N ALA A 272 6.20 5.61 5.85
CA ALA A 272 6.77 5.94 4.53
C ALA A 272 7.01 4.67 3.69
N GLU A 273 6.78 4.80 2.40
CA GLU A 273 6.95 3.79 1.36
C GLU A 273 7.73 4.41 0.19
N TYR A 274 8.32 3.55 -0.64
CA TYR A 274 9.00 4.01 -1.86
C TYR A 274 7.99 4.31 -2.95
N GLY A 275 8.07 5.52 -3.53
CA GLY A 275 7.19 5.95 -4.61
C GLY A 275 7.46 5.24 -5.94
N HIS A 276 8.72 4.88 -6.19
CA HIS A 276 9.15 4.22 -7.42
C HIS A 276 8.90 2.69 -7.35
N PRO A 277 8.06 2.10 -8.22
CA PRO A 277 7.64 0.70 -8.10
C PRO A 277 8.78 -0.32 -8.28
N ASP A 278 9.66 -0.15 -9.27
CA ASP A 278 10.75 -1.13 -9.49
C ASP A 278 11.79 -1.10 -8.36
N PHE A 279 12.16 0.09 -7.90
CA PHE A 279 12.98 0.29 -6.71
C PHE A 279 12.38 -0.41 -5.47
N ALA A 280 11.09 -0.23 -5.21
CA ALA A 280 10.40 -0.91 -4.11
C ALA A 280 10.44 -2.44 -4.24
N ILE A 281 10.24 -2.99 -5.45
CA ILE A 281 10.29 -4.43 -5.72
C ILE A 281 11.70 -4.99 -5.48
N ILE A 282 12.74 -4.34 -6.01
CA ILE A 282 14.14 -4.77 -5.84
C ILE A 282 14.52 -4.78 -4.35
N LEU A 283 14.27 -3.68 -3.64
CA LEU A 283 14.56 -3.59 -2.21
C LEU A 283 13.76 -4.60 -1.39
N THR A 284 12.54 -4.96 -1.83
CA THR A 284 11.75 -6.01 -1.20
C THR A 284 12.43 -7.37 -1.36
N PHE A 285 12.83 -7.76 -2.58
CA PHE A 285 13.62 -8.98 -2.79
C PHE A 285 14.88 -9.01 -1.92
N LEU A 286 15.69 -7.96 -1.97
CA LEU A 286 16.92 -7.87 -1.19
C LEU A 286 16.66 -7.94 0.32
N SER A 287 15.58 -7.36 0.81
CA SER A 287 15.19 -7.44 2.23
C SER A 287 14.91 -8.87 2.66
N TYR A 288 14.12 -9.61 1.87
CA TYR A 288 13.78 -11.00 2.20
C TYR A 288 14.96 -11.95 1.97
N TYR A 289 15.83 -11.71 1.00
CA TYR A 289 17.07 -12.48 0.83
C TYR A 289 18.00 -12.33 2.03
N ASN A 290 18.12 -11.11 2.58
CA ASN A 290 18.97 -10.85 3.75
C ASN A 290 18.36 -11.35 5.06
N GLN A 291 17.05 -11.19 5.25
CA GLN A 291 16.38 -11.54 6.50
C GLN A 291 15.95 -13.02 6.57
N GLY A 292 15.60 -13.60 5.43
CA GLY A 292 14.86 -14.85 5.33
C GLY A 292 13.39 -14.73 5.78
N LEU A 293 12.63 -15.79 5.57
CA LEU A 293 11.23 -15.86 6.02
C LEU A 293 11.14 -16.03 7.54
N SER A 294 10.11 -15.47 8.16
CA SER A 294 9.69 -15.89 9.50
C SER A 294 9.03 -17.26 9.45
N TYR A 295 9.02 -17.98 10.58
CA TYR A 295 8.34 -19.27 10.68
C TYR A 295 6.86 -19.20 10.23
N LYS A 296 6.17 -18.12 10.58
CA LYS A 296 4.76 -17.89 10.18
C LYS A 296 4.62 -17.68 8.67
N GLN A 297 5.50 -16.89 8.06
CA GLN A 297 5.50 -16.67 6.60
C GLN A 297 5.80 -17.96 5.85
N PHE A 298 6.79 -18.74 6.31
CA PHE A 298 7.11 -20.05 5.74
C PHE A 298 5.91 -21.01 5.81
N CYS A 299 5.25 -21.11 6.97
CA CYS A 299 4.05 -21.95 7.09
C CYS A 299 2.94 -21.52 6.11
N LYS A 300 2.69 -20.21 5.98
CA LYS A 300 1.73 -19.68 5.00
C LYS A 300 2.13 -20.00 3.56
N ALA A 301 3.40 -19.85 3.20
CA ALA A 301 3.90 -20.22 1.87
C ALA A 301 3.67 -21.71 1.58
N LEU A 302 3.99 -22.58 2.55
CA LEU A 302 3.77 -24.01 2.43
C LEU A 302 2.27 -24.37 2.33
N ASP A 303 1.42 -23.68 3.09
CA ASP A 303 -0.03 -23.84 3.00
C ASP A 303 -0.56 -23.44 1.63
N THR A 304 -0.11 -22.32 1.07
CA THR A 304 -0.47 -21.87 -0.28
C THR A 304 0.00 -22.85 -1.34
N LEU A 305 1.22 -23.38 -1.23
CA LEU A 305 1.74 -24.42 -2.12
C LEU A 305 0.82 -25.66 -2.14
N ILE A 306 0.43 -26.14 -0.95
CA ILE A 306 -0.38 -27.35 -0.81
C ILE A 306 -1.84 -27.15 -1.26
N THR A 307 -2.38 -25.95 -1.06
CA THR A 307 -3.80 -25.65 -1.31
C THR A 307 -4.04 -25.11 -2.70
N SER A 308 -3.32 -24.06 -3.10
CA SER A 308 -3.55 -23.30 -4.34
C SER A 308 -2.78 -23.91 -5.52
N HIS A 309 -1.61 -24.51 -5.27
CA HIS A 309 -0.73 -25.08 -6.31
C HIS A 309 -0.65 -26.61 -6.26
N LYS A 310 -1.72 -27.28 -5.81
CA LYS A 310 -1.73 -28.74 -5.53
C LYS A 310 -1.20 -29.62 -6.68
N HIS A 311 -1.45 -29.25 -7.94
CA HIS A 311 -1.04 -30.02 -9.10
C HIS A 311 0.46 -29.85 -9.45
N GLU A 312 1.04 -28.69 -9.13
CA GLU A 312 2.44 -28.33 -9.42
C GLU A 312 3.32 -28.39 -8.17
N ALA A 313 2.73 -28.68 -7.01
CA ALA A 313 3.38 -28.60 -5.71
C ALA A 313 4.65 -29.46 -5.62
N SER A 314 4.65 -30.63 -6.26
CA SER A 314 5.83 -31.51 -6.31
C SER A 314 6.99 -30.88 -7.08
N ASP A 315 6.72 -30.24 -8.22
CA ASP A 315 7.75 -29.65 -9.07
C ASP A 315 8.28 -28.35 -8.46
N ILE A 316 7.39 -27.52 -7.92
CA ILE A 316 7.76 -26.30 -7.20
C ILE A 316 8.60 -26.64 -5.97
N TYR A 317 8.17 -27.60 -5.14
CA TYR A 317 8.94 -28.02 -3.96
C TYR A 317 10.30 -28.61 -4.34
N ARG A 318 10.35 -29.40 -5.42
CA ARG A 318 11.60 -29.93 -5.94
C ARG A 318 12.56 -28.82 -6.36
N SER A 319 12.04 -27.74 -6.96
CA SER A 319 12.87 -26.56 -7.28
C SER A 319 13.46 -25.90 -6.04
N TRP A 320 12.78 -25.97 -4.89
CA TRP A 320 13.29 -25.46 -3.62
C TRP A 320 14.43 -26.34 -3.09
N THR A 321 14.27 -27.66 -3.17
CA THR A 321 15.28 -28.61 -2.67
C THR A 321 16.49 -28.71 -3.58
N ASP A 322 16.30 -28.59 -4.90
CA ASP A 322 17.41 -28.63 -5.87
C ASP A 322 18.27 -27.36 -5.84
N TYR A 323 17.73 -26.27 -5.27
CA TYR A 323 18.47 -25.03 -5.05
C TYR A 323 19.60 -25.18 -4.01
N ASP A 324 19.43 -26.06 -3.03
CA ASP A 324 20.44 -26.31 -1.99
C ASP A 324 20.88 -27.79 -2.04
N PRO A 325 22.09 -28.09 -2.56
CA PRO A 325 22.56 -29.46 -2.70
C PRO A 325 22.80 -30.14 -1.34
N THR A 326 22.88 -29.40 -0.24
CA THR A 326 23.12 -29.95 1.11
C THR A 326 21.88 -30.60 1.73
N ILE A 327 20.69 -30.36 1.17
CA ILE A 327 19.43 -30.94 1.66
C ILE A 327 19.42 -32.45 1.45
N GLU A 328 19.20 -33.20 2.54
CA GLU A 328 19.14 -34.66 2.55
C GLU A 328 18.03 -35.21 1.63
N GLU A 329 18.30 -36.33 0.95
CA GLU A 329 17.39 -36.98 -0.01
C GLU A 329 15.97 -37.22 0.54
N LYS A 330 15.86 -37.58 1.83
CA LYS A 330 14.57 -37.85 2.49
C LYS A 330 13.64 -36.62 2.55
N TYR A 331 14.18 -35.41 2.41
CA TYR A 331 13.41 -34.16 2.40
C TYR A 331 13.18 -33.60 0.98
N ARG A 332 13.71 -34.25 -0.06
CA ARG A 332 13.57 -33.80 -1.46
C ARG A 332 12.22 -34.14 -2.06
N ASP A 333 11.58 -35.22 -1.61
CA ASP A 333 10.21 -35.57 -2.04
C ASP A 333 9.18 -34.71 -1.30
N PHE A 334 8.29 -34.04 -2.04
CA PHE A 334 7.17 -33.27 -1.50
C PHE A 334 6.28 -34.09 -0.55
N LYS A 335 6.20 -35.41 -0.74
CA LYS A 335 5.45 -36.32 0.14
C LYS A 335 5.98 -36.38 1.57
N CYS A 336 7.20 -35.91 1.83
CA CYS A 336 7.72 -35.84 3.19
C CYS A 336 6.92 -34.87 4.07
N ILE A 337 6.21 -33.89 3.49
CA ILE A 337 5.53 -32.84 4.23
C ILE A 337 4.29 -33.37 4.95
N VAL A 338 4.36 -33.43 6.27
CA VAL A 338 3.25 -33.79 7.15
C VAL A 338 2.86 -32.57 8.00
N LYS A 339 1.76 -31.89 7.65
CA LYS A 339 1.32 -30.65 8.32
C LYS A 339 1.08 -30.79 9.82
N SER A 340 0.69 -31.97 10.29
CA SER A 340 0.46 -32.23 11.72
C SER A 340 1.76 -32.39 12.52
N ASP A 341 2.91 -32.57 11.86
CA ASP A 341 4.20 -32.72 12.50
C ASP A 341 4.93 -31.37 12.63
N ASN A 342 4.71 -30.69 13.76
CA ASN A 342 5.34 -29.41 14.05
C ASN A 342 6.88 -29.48 14.17
N GLN A 343 7.46 -30.64 14.50
CA GLN A 343 8.93 -30.76 14.59
C GLN A 343 9.54 -30.82 13.20
N LEU A 344 8.94 -31.61 12.30
CA LEU A 344 9.33 -31.65 10.91
C LEU A 344 9.21 -30.27 10.24
N ILE A 345 8.08 -29.57 10.42
CA ILE A 345 7.89 -28.24 9.82
C ILE A 345 8.93 -27.23 10.35
N LYS A 346 9.27 -27.28 11.64
CA LYS A 346 10.37 -26.46 12.19
C LYS A 346 11.73 -26.81 11.61
N HIS A 347 11.98 -28.08 11.33
CA HIS A 347 13.22 -28.51 10.68
C HIS A 347 13.27 -28.06 9.21
N LEU A 348 12.20 -28.26 8.44
CA LEU A 348 12.10 -27.75 7.07
C LEU A 348 12.27 -26.23 7.03
N TYR A 349 11.69 -25.51 8.00
CA TYR A 349 11.92 -24.08 8.14
C TYR A 349 13.41 -23.73 8.32
N SER A 350 14.16 -24.49 9.11
CA SER A 350 15.60 -24.24 9.29
C SER A 350 16.41 -24.42 8.00
N LEU A 351 15.97 -25.30 7.09
CA LEU A 351 16.57 -25.50 5.77
C LEU A 351 16.16 -24.42 4.77
N PHE A 352 14.89 -24.02 4.80
CA PHE A 352 14.29 -23.17 3.77
C PHE A 352 14.24 -21.67 4.10
N LYS A 353 14.57 -21.27 5.34
CA LYS A 353 14.46 -19.88 5.79
C LYS A 353 15.12 -18.86 4.85
N PHE A 354 16.31 -19.18 4.35
CA PHE A 354 17.10 -18.33 3.44
C PHE A 354 17.12 -18.84 2.00
N ASN A 355 16.29 -19.83 1.67
CA ASN A 355 16.22 -20.38 0.33
C ASN A 355 15.53 -19.39 -0.62
N CYS A 356 16.27 -18.85 -1.59
CA CYS A 356 15.77 -17.83 -2.51
C CYS A 356 14.54 -18.31 -3.30
N ARG A 357 14.43 -19.60 -3.67
CA ARG A 357 13.26 -20.10 -4.40
C ARG A 357 11.99 -20.08 -3.54
N VAL A 358 12.12 -20.38 -2.26
CA VAL A 358 11.00 -20.32 -1.30
C VAL A 358 10.60 -18.87 -1.03
N ILE A 359 11.58 -17.98 -0.89
CA ILE A 359 11.37 -16.54 -0.75
C ILE A 359 10.67 -15.98 -1.99
N ASN A 360 11.11 -16.35 -3.19
CA ASN A 360 10.52 -15.90 -4.45
C ASN A 360 9.08 -16.39 -4.60
N PHE A 361 8.80 -17.64 -4.23
CA PHE A 361 7.42 -18.14 -4.18
C PHE A 361 6.57 -17.32 -3.20
N TRP A 362 7.06 -17.04 -1.99
CA TRP A 362 6.37 -16.17 -1.04
C TRP A 362 6.08 -14.78 -1.63
N LEU A 363 7.08 -14.15 -2.25
CA LEU A 363 6.94 -12.82 -2.81
C LEU A 363 5.99 -12.77 -4.02
N ASN A 364 6.13 -13.72 -4.95
CA ASN A 364 5.36 -13.77 -6.18
C ASN A 364 3.89 -14.13 -5.97
N GLU A 365 3.58 -14.98 -4.98
CA GLU A 365 2.23 -15.51 -4.79
C GLU A 365 1.46 -14.78 -3.68
N LEU A 366 2.15 -14.27 -2.65
CA LEU A 366 1.52 -13.79 -1.42
C LEU A 366 1.80 -12.32 -1.10
N VAL A 367 2.83 -11.71 -1.70
CA VAL A 367 3.18 -10.31 -1.44
C VAL A 367 2.85 -9.42 -2.64
N PHE A 368 3.58 -9.54 -3.75
CA PHE A 368 3.47 -8.60 -4.86
C PHE A 368 2.06 -8.51 -5.45
N PRO A 369 1.31 -9.61 -5.72
CA PRO A 369 -0.04 -9.50 -6.27
C PRO A 369 -1.01 -8.63 -5.44
N TYR A 370 -0.76 -8.54 -4.12
CA TYR A 370 -1.61 -7.82 -3.18
C TYR A 370 -1.04 -6.47 -2.75
N GLU A 371 0.27 -6.27 -2.81
CA GLU A 371 0.94 -5.06 -2.29
C GLU A 371 1.40 -4.13 -3.43
N THR A 372 1.75 -4.65 -4.61
CA THR A 372 2.18 -3.81 -5.75
C THR A 372 0.98 -3.32 -6.55
N LYS A 373 0.35 -2.28 -6.02
CA LYS A 373 -0.88 -1.69 -6.57
C LYS A 373 -0.65 -0.23 -6.96
N GLN A 374 -1.33 0.18 -8.02
CA GLN A 374 -1.46 1.58 -8.42
C GLN A 374 -2.94 1.97 -8.42
N PHE A 375 -3.20 3.28 -8.47
CA PHE A 375 -4.54 3.83 -8.50
C PHE A 375 -4.72 4.70 -9.76
N PRO A 376 -5.97 4.95 -10.19
CA PRO A 376 -6.21 5.86 -11.32
C PRO A 376 -5.60 7.24 -11.11
N SER A 377 -5.72 7.77 -9.89
CA SER A 377 -5.26 9.10 -9.56
C SER A 377 -4.90 9.20 -8.08
N LYS A 378 -4.25 10.30 -7.69
CA LYS A 378 -3.80 10.58 -6.33
C LYS A 378 -3.95 12.07 -6.00
N LEU A 379 -4.20 12.35 -4.72
CA LEU A 379 -4.03 13.67 -4.13
C LEU A 379 -2.69 13.77 -3.44
N PHE A 380 -2.16 14.98 -3.39
CA PHE A 380 -0.90 15.28 -2.73
C PHE A 380 -1.07 16.43 -1.75
N ALA A 381 -0.39 16.31 -0.62
CA ALA A 381 -0.16 17.40 0.31
C ALA A 381 1.32 17.42 0.70
N ASN A 382 1.92 18.60 0.74
CA ASN A 382 3.36 18.76 1.02
C ASN A 382 3.59 19.93 1.99
N SER A 383 4.85 20.25 2.27
CA SER A 383 5.23 21.32 3.18
C SER A 383 4.64 22.69 2.80
N CYS A 384 4.41 22.98 1.52
CA CYS A 384 3.79 24.23 1.08
C CYS A 384 2.33 24.36 1.51
N ASP A 385 1.64 23.24 1.79
CA ASP A 385 0.25 23.22 2.29
C ASP A 385 0.16 23.53 3.80
N LEU A 386 1.27 23.51 4.54
CA LEU A 386 1.31 23.87 5.96
C LEU A 386 1.31 25.39 6.17
N VAL A 387 1.82 26.15 5.20
CA VAL A 387 2.15 27.58 5.31
C VAL A 387 1.37 28.46 4.33
N TYR A 388 0.05 28.28 4.29
CA TYR A 388 -0.83 29.08 3.46
C TYR A 388 -0.81 30.58 3.84
N PRO A 389 -0.77 31.52 2.87
CA PRO A 389 -0.96 32.93 3.16
C PRO A 389 -2.41 33.18 3.58
N LYS A 390 -2.62 33.40 4.89
CA LYS A 390 -3.91 33.70 5.49
C LYS A 390 -4.40 35.07 5.01
N SER A 391 -5.46 35.06 4.19
CA SER A 391 -6.03 36.24 3.53
C SER A 391 -6.49 37.28 4.57
N ASN A 392 -6.00 38.52 4.41
CA ASN A 392 -6.52 39.78 4.98
C ASN A 392 -5.95 40.32 6.31
N SER A 393 -4.87 39.78 6.89
CA SER A 393 -4.18 40.49 7.99
C SER A 393 -2.68 40.66 7.73
N LYS A 394 -2.19 41.91 7.76
CA LYS A 394 -0.77 42.28 7.60
C LYS A 394 0.11 41.84 8.80
N LYS A 395 -0.36 40.96 9.67
CA LYS A 395 0.40 40.46 10.83
C LYS A 395 0.73 39.00 10.57
N HIS A 396 2.02 38.67 10.46
CA HIS A 396 2.55 37.32 10.27
C HIS A 396 1.81 36.30 11.16
N ILE A 397 1.19 35.27 10.56
CA ILE A 397 0.33 34.33 11.29
C ILE A 397 1.01 32.97 11.53
N SER A 398 2.10 32.68 10.83
CA SER A 398 2.93 31.49 11.08
C SER A 398 4.36 31.92 11.33
N CYS A 399 4.97 31.42 12.40
CA CYS A 399 6.40 31.56 12.66
C CYS A 399 6.95 30.23 13.17
N GLY A 400 8.26 30.15 13.27
CA GLY A 400 8.91 29.03 13.91
C GLY A 400 10.39 29.25 14.05
N PHE A 401 11.06 28.24 14.57
CA PHE A 401 12.48 28.25 14.83
C PHE A 401 13.08 26.93 14.37
N SER A 402 14.35 26.98 14.03
CA SER A 402 15.17 25.81 13.73
C SER A 402 16.55 26.05 14.33
N GLY A 403 17.20 24.97 14.76
CA GLY A 403 18.59 25.01 15.17
C GLY A 403 19.57 25.20 14.01
N THR A 404 19.12 25.02 12.76
CA THR A 404 19.98 25.06 11.56
C THR A 404 19.37 25.92 10.46
N ASN A 405 20.16 26.25 9.42
CA ASN A 405 19.67 27.04 8.29
C ASN A 405 20.26 26.64 6.94
N ASP A 406 20.82 25.43 6.83
CA ASP A 406 21.48 24.97 5.62
C ASP A 406 20.49 24.79 4.46
N THR A 407 19.29 24.30 4.76
CA THR A 407 18.22 24.02 3.79
C THR A 407 17.30 25.21 3.52
N LYS A 408 17.62 26.43 3.99
CA LYS A 408 16.75 27.61 3.90
C LYS A 408 16.28 27.96 2.49
N CYS A 409 17.07 27.65 1.47
CA CYS A 409 16.73 27.90 0.07
C CYS A 409 15.65 26.95 -0.45
N LEU A 410 15.33 25.88 0.27
CA LEU A 410 14.29 24.91 -0.07
C LEU A 410 12.99 25.17 0.71
N TYR A 411 12.91 26.25 1.50
CA TYR A 411 11.66 26.63 2.15
C TYR A 411 10.61 27.09 1.14
N PRO A 412 9.31 26.91 1.43
CA PRO A 412 8.25 27.50 0.64
C PRO A 412 8.47 29.02 0.50
N LEU A 413 8.25 29.58 -0.70
CA LEU A 413 8.49 31.01 -0.98
C LEU A 413 7.66 31.98 -0.11
N THR A 414 6.68 31.47 0.64
CA THR A 414 5.87 32.23 1.60
C THR A 414 6.56 32.42 2.96
N ILE A 415 7.64 31.70 3.22
CA ILE A 415 8.42 31.75 4.46
C ILE A 415 9.70 32.55 4.23
N GLN A 416 9.98 33.45 5.18
CA GLN A 416 11.19 34.25 5.21
C GLN A 416 11.95 33.96 6.50
N GLN A 417 13.25 33.67 6.37
CA GLN A 417 14.13 33.54 7.51
C GLN A 417 14.46 34.91 8.11
N ASN A 418 14.40 35.01 9.44
CA ASN A 418 14.74 36.22 10.19
C ASN A 418 15.66 35.86 11.37
N ASP A 419 16.97 35.84 11.11
CA ASP A 419 17.96 35.47 12.12
C ASP A 419 18.08 36.55 13.19
N LEU A 420 18.05 36.12 14.46
CA LEU A 420 18.33 37.01 15.59
C LEU A 420 19.80 37.44 15.54
N ASP A 421 20.08 38.75 15.66
CA ASP A 421 21.44 39.30 15.58
C ASP A 421 22.43 38.57 16.51
N ARG A 422 21.99 38.23 17.72
CA ARG A 422 22.80 37.51 18.71
C ARG A 422 23.16 36.06 18.33
N LEU A 423 22.44 35.45 17.38
CA LEU A 423 22.61 34.06 16.95
C LEU A 423 23.20 33.92 15.53
N LYS A 424 23.42 35.04 14.82
CA LYS A 424 23.94 35.03 13.43
C LYS A 424 25.24 34.23 13.28
N TYR A 425 26.06 34.19 14.33
CA TYR A 425 27.37 33.55 14.31
C TYR A 425 27.36 32.12 14.85
N THR A 426 26.24 31.58 15.34
CA THR A 426 26.21 30.28 16.02
C THR A 426 26.68 29.13 15.11
N ASN A 427 26.28 29.11 13.84
CA ASN A 427 26.73 28.07 12.90
C ASN A 427 28.24 28.11 12.64
N VAL A 428 28.81 29.32 12.53
CA VAL A 428 30.26 29.50 12.38
C VAL A 428 30.99 29.20 13.68
N GLN A 429 30.39 29.51 14.82
CA GLN A 429 30.96 29.26 16.13
C GLN A 429 31.17 27.77 16.40
N VAL A 430 30.24 26.91 15.98
CA VAL A 430 30.43 25.45 16.08
C VAL A 430 31.59 24.97 15.20
N LEU A 431 31.73 25.51 13.98
CA LEU A 431 32.88 25.21 13.12
C LEU A 431 34.19 25.65 13.78
N ASN A 432 34.22 26.82 14.40
CA ASN A 432 35.39 27.29 15.15
C ASN A 432 35.68 26.38 16.34
N TYR A 433 34.67 25.89 17.08
CA TYR A 433 34.90 24.92 18.15
C TYR A 433 35.50 23.61 17.67
N ILE A 434 35.21 23.20 16.43
CA ILE A 434 35.82 22.02 15.82
C ILE A 434 37.26 22.33 15.40
N LEU A 435 37.51 23.50 14.79
CA LEU A 435 38.82 23.89 14.26
C LEU A 435 39.83 24.31 15.33
N ASP A 436 39.41 25.04 16.37
CA ASP A 436 40.25 25.65 17.41
C ASP A 436 40.67 24.67 18.51
N GLN A 437 40.40 23.37 18.36
CA GLN A 437 40.88 22.35 19.28
C GLN A 437 42.38 22.14 19.12
N ASN A 438 43.08 21.85 20.22
CA ASN A 438 44.52 21.56 20.18
C ASN A 438 44.86 20.44 19.19
N ASP A 439 45.99 20.57 18.48
CA ASP A 439 46.47 19.63 17.44
C ASP A 439 46.59 18.16 17.90
N GLN A 440 46.64 17.90 19.21
CA GLN A 440 46.69 16.55 19.77
C GLN A 440 45.32 15.88 19.92
N SER A 441 44.24 16.65 20.10
CA SER A 441 42.87 16.16 20.29
C SER A 441 42.04 16.15 19.01
N ASN A 442 42.50 16.85 17.97
CA ASN A 442 41.73 17.17 16.77
C ASN A 442 42.32 16.49 15.53
N LYS A 443 42.18 15.16 15.43
CA LYS A 443 42.78 14.37 14.34
C LYS A 443 41.73 13.63 13.52
N VAL A 444 42.07 13.40 12.26
CA VAL A 444 41.36 12.46 11.39
C VAL A 444 42.12 11.14 11.42
N HIS A 445 41.42 10.06 11.76
CA HIS A 445 41.98 8.72 11.78
C HIS A 445 41.30 7.88 10.69
N ILE A 446 42.14 7.34 9.79
CA ILE A 446 41.69 6.35 8.82
C ILE A 446 41.66 4.98 9.50
N VAL A 447 40.51 4.34 9.49
CA VAL A 447 40.28 3.06 10.17
C VAL A 447 39.70 2.02 9.22
N ASP A 448 40.02 0.75 9.46
CA ASP A 448 39.29 -0.35 8.87
C ASP A 448 37.93 -0.47 9.57
N GLU A 449 36.83 -0.43 8.80
CA GLU A 449 35.46 -0.53 9.30
C GLU A 449 35.25 -1.79 10.16
N ASN A 450 35.98 -2.87 9.86
CA ASN A 450 35.91 -4.11 10.61
C ASN A 450 36.55 -4.03 12.00
N ASN A 451 37.42 -3.05 12.25
CA ASN A 451 38.24 -2.94 13.47
C ASN A 451 38.16 -1.56 14.17
N ILE A 452 37.09 -0.79 13.98
CA ILE A 452 36.92 0.55 14.59
C ILE A 452 37.20 0.54 16.11
N LEU A 453 36.57 -0.36 16.86
CA LEU A 453 36.73 -0.43 18.32
C LEU A 453 38.16 -0.80 18.74
N GLY A 454 38.84 -1.64 17.96
CA GLY A 454 40.23 -2.00 18.20
C GLY A 454 41.19 -0.82 17.97
N GLU A 455 40.92 0.01 16.96
CA GLU A 455 41.68 1.24 16.73
C GLU A 455 41.45 2.28 17.84
N ILE A 456 40.21 2.47 18.30
CA ILE A 456 39.91 3.33 19.46
C ILE A 456 40.69 2.86 20.70
N PHE A 457 40.69 1.55 20.97
CA PHE A 457 41.43 0.97 22.07
C PHE A 457 42.95 1.20 21.95
N LYS A 458 43.54 1.04 20.76
CA LYS A 458 44.96 1.36 20.52
C LYS A 458 45.24 2.84 20.79
N LEU A 459 44.39 3.74 20.31
CA LEU A 459 44.53 5.19 20.54
C LEU A 459 44.48 5.53 22.03
N ASN A 460 43.57 4.90 22.79
CA ASN A 460 43.45 5.07 24.24
C ASN A 460 44.70 4.63 25.01
N ASN A 461 45.47 3.68 24.48
CA ASN A 461 46.68 3.15 25.13
C ASN A 461 47.98 3.87 24.71
N ASN A 462 47.97 4.67 23.65
CA ASN A 462 49.16 5.34 23.09
C ASN A 462 49.61 6.60 23.87
N GLN A 463 49.20 6.77 25.14
CA GLN A 463 49.63 7.84 26.06
C GLN A 463 49.51 9.28 25.52
N SER A 464 48.57 9.55 24.61
CA SER A 464 48.34 10.85 23.97
C SER A 464 47.68 11.91 24.88
N GLY A 465 47.50 11.62 26.18
CA GLY A 465 46.83 12.52 27.13
C GLY A 465 45.29 12.53 27.05
N HIS A 466 44.70 11.94 26.00
CA HIS A 466 43.25 11.87 25.80
C HIS A 466 42.74 10.43 25.89
N TYR A 467 41.54 10.27 26.45
CA TYR A 467 40.85 8.98 26.51
C TYR A 467 39.46 9.13 25.92
N TYR A 468 39.22 8.37 24.85
CA TYR A 468 38.01 8.35 24.08
C TYR A 468 37.07 7.31 24.68
N ASN A 469 36.11 7.80 25.47
CA ASN A 469 35.06 6.97 26.07
C ASN A 469 33.69 7.24 25.43
N ILE A 470 33.64 8.05 24.37
CA ILE A 470 32.39 8.37 23.66
C ILE A 470 32.59 8.08 22.17
N LEU A 471 31.68 7.32 21.59
CA LEU A 471 31.63 7.03 20.16
C LEU A 471 30.29 7.55 19.63
N ILE A 472 30.36 8.50 18.70
CA ILE A 472 29.22 9.11 18.01
C ILE A 472 29.26 8.60 16.57
N ASP A 473 28.40 7.64 16.26
CA ASP A 473 28.40 6.95 14.98
C ASP A 473 27.53 7.68 13.93
N ALA A 474 27.88 8.92 13.63
CA ALA A 474 27.15 9.77 12.69
C ALA A 474 27.28 9.31 11.22
N GLY A 475 28.34 8.58 10.91
CA GLY A 475 28.57 7.94 9.61
C GLY A 475 27.93 6.56 9.46
N ALA A 476 27.34 6.02 10.54
CA ALA A 476 26.81 4.66 10.60
C ALA A 476 27.83 3.60 10.13
N LEU A 477 29.08 3.70 10.62
CA LEU A 477 30.17 2.77 10.29
C LEU A 477 30.13 1.48 11.12
N MET A 478 29.33 1.41 12.19
CA MET A 478 29.14 0.17 12.98
C MET A 478 28.10 -0.76 12.34
N ILE A 479 28.23 -1.03 11.03
CA ILE A 479 27.25 -1.80 10.24
C ILE A 479 27.14 -3.23 10.75
N GLY A 480 25.91 -3.75 10.82
CA GLY A 480 25.64 -5.17 11.10
C GLY A 480 25.80 -5.66 12.54
N LYS A 481 26.08 -4.79 13.51
CA LYS A 481 26.18 -5.09 14.95
C LYS A 481 25.03 -4.41 15.70
N SER A 482 24.31 -5.03 16.63
CA SER A 482 23.34 -4.27 17.43
C SER A 482 24.05 -3.22 18.32
N ASN A 483 23.33 -2.19 18.78
CA ASN A 483 23.92 -1.22 19.72
C ASN A 483 24.47 -1.91 20.98
N GLU A 484 23.82 -2.98 21.43
CA GLU A 484 24.28 -3.83 22.52
C GLU A 484 25.58 -4.56 22.17
N ASP A 485 25.69 -5.14 20.96
CA ASP A 485 26.90 -5.83 20.51
C ASP A 485 28.11 -4.88 20.45
N VAL A 486 27.88 -3.65 19.98
CA VAL A 486 28.92 -2.61 19.93
C VAL A 486 29.46 -2.31 21.32
N VAL A 487 28.59 -2.02 22.29
CA VAL A 487 29.05 -1.67 23.64
C VAL A 487 29.64 -2.85 24.39
N LYS A 488 29.10 -4.08 24.23
CA LYS A 488 29.67 -5.28 24.83
C LYS A 488 31.08 -5.52 24.33
N ARG A 489 31.27 -5.47 23.01
CA ARG A 489 32.58 -5.65 22.41
C ARG A 489 33.57 -4.56 22.85
N TRP A 490 33.11 -3.32 22.97
CA TRP A 490 33.96 -2.23 23.43
C TRP A 490 34.36 -2.39 24.91
N LEU A 491 33.42 -2.81 25.78
CA LEU A 491 33.67 -3.10 27.19
C LEU A 491 34.69 -4.23 27.40
N GLU A 492 34.66 -5.26 26.56
CA GLU A 492 35.63 -6.37 26.59
C GLU A 492 37.07 -5.92 26.33
N LEU A 493 37.27 -4.89 25.50
CA LEU A 493 38.59 -4.36 25.16
C LEU A 493 39.15 -3.48 26.30
N GLU A 494 38.29 -2.74 27.00
CA GLU A 494 38.69 -1.72 27.98
C GLU A 494 39.01 -2.27 29.38
N SER A 495 39.90 -1.59 30.11
CA SER A 495 40.32 -2.00 31.47
C SER A 495 39.20 -1.90 32.51
N THR A 496 39.09 -2.93 33.36
CA THR A 496 38.15 -2.99 34.50
C THR A 496 38.43 -1.95 35.57
N THR A 497 39.65 -1.41 35.64
CA THR A 497 39.99 -0.37 36.63
C THR A 497 39.45 1.01 36.25
N ARG A 498 39.22 1.24 34.95
CA ARG A 498 38.87 2.55 34.39
C ARG A 498 37.39 2.68 34.03
N ILE A 499 36.81 1.62 33.45
CA ILE A 499 35.43 1.60 32.94
C ILE A 499 34.61 0.55 33.67
N ASP A 500 33.46 0.98 34.19
CA ASP A 500 32.52 0.16 34.97
C ASP A 500 31.34 -0.37 34.11
N GLY A 501 31.01 0.30 33.01
CA GLY A 501 29.89 -0.07 32.14
C GLY A 501 29.77 0.80 30.90
N ALA A 502 28.70 0.61 30.15
CA ALA A 502 28.41 1.37 28.93
C ALA A 502 26.97 1.87 28.87
N LEU A 503 26.75 2.93 28.09
CA LEU A 503 25.50 3.62 27.86
C LEU A 503 25.20 3.64 26.36
N PHE A 504 24.01 3.21 25.97
CA PHE A 504 23.55 3.13 24.58
C PHE A 504 22.02 3.21 24.51
N PHE A 505 21.47 3.23 23.31
CA PHE A 505 20.03 3.14 23.09
C PHE A 505 19.59 1.72 22.79
N GLU A 506 18.56 1.26 23.51
CA GLU A 506 17.86 0.01 23.29
C GLU A 506 16.35 0.29 23.23
N ASN A 507 15.69 -0.02 22.11
CA ASN A 507 14.27 0.27 21.88
C ASN A 507 13.89 1.74 22.18
N ASP A 508 14.66 2.68 21.62
CA ASP A 508 14.55 4.14 21.84
C ASP A 508 14.63 4.59 23.30
N LYS A 509 15.16 3.74 24.19
CA LYS A 509 15.39 4.06 25.59
C LYS A 509 16.87 4.05 25.89
N LEU A 510 17.32 5.13 26.52
CA LEU A 510 18.67 5.27 27.02
C LEU A 510 18.91 4.24 28.15
N THR A 511 19.80 3.29 27.88
CA THR A 511 20.00 2.07 28.66
C THR A 511 21.49 1.89 28.99
N THR A 512 21.79 1.50 30.22
CA THR A 512 23.14 1.14 30.65
C THR A 512 23.29 -0.37 30.72
N ILE A 513 24.48 -0.87 30.41
CA ILE A 513 24.91 -2.25 30.66
C ILE A 513 26.19 -2.24 31.50
N ASP A 514 26.25 -3.06 32.54
CA ASP A 514 27.48 -3.28 33.31
C ASP A 514 28.33 -4.43 32.74
N ARG A 515 29.51 -4.67 33.32
CA ARG A 515 30.41 -5.75 32.88
C ARG A 515 29.87 -7.16 33.13
N GLU A 516 28.85 -7.31 33.97
CA GLU A 516 28.18 -8.59 34.24
C GLU A 516 27.03 -8.84 33.24
N GLY A 517 26.77 -7.89 32.34
CA GLY A 517 25.72 -7.95 31.34
C GLY A 517 24.35 -7.51 31.84
N LYS A 518 24.25 -6.91 33.03
CA LYS A 518 22.98 -6.45 33.60
C LYS A 518 22.60 -5.09 33.02
N LYS A 519 21.34 -4.98 32.59
CA LYS A 519 20.80 -3.79 31.94
C LYS A 519 19.87 -2.99 32.86
N PHE A 520 19.97 -1.67 32.80
CA PHE A 520 19.11 -0.73 33.52
C PHE A 520 18.75 0.46 32.64
N ILE A 521 17.54 1.01 32.82
CA ILE A 521 17.21 2.33 32.27
C ILE A 521 18.16 3.36 32.89
N PHE A 522 18.74 4.25 32.07
CA PHE A 522 19.80 5.17 32.51
C PHE A 522 19.42 5.98 33.76
N SER A 523 18.20 6.52 33.80
CA SER A 523 17.70 7.32 34.95
C SER A 523 17.60 6.54 36.27
N GLN A 524 17.68 5.22 36.24
CA GLN A 524 17.60 4.32 37.40
C GLN A 524 18.93 3.61 37.68
N SER A 525 19.95 3.87 36.85
CA SER A 525 21.23 3.18 36.92
C SER A 525 22.18 3.88 37.89
N PRO A 526 22.96 3.13 38.71
CA PRO A 526 24.02 3.71 39.54
C PRO A 526 25.19 4.28 38.71
N LEU A 527 25.20 4.04 37.40
CA LEU A 527 26.17 4.61 36.46
C LEU A 527 25.78 6.03 35.99
N SER A 528 24.54 6.48 36.26
CA SER A 528 24.07 7.80 35.83
C SER A 528 24.85 8.97 36.44
N ASP A 529 25.32 8.81 37.68
CA ASP A 529 26.13 9.80 38.38
C ASP A 529 27.65 9.66 38.10
N ARG A 530 28.07 8.63 37.36
CA ARG A 530 29.49 8.28 37.12
C ARG A 530 29.82 8.11 35.64
N LEU A 531 29.31 9.03 34.81
CA LEU A 531 29.53 9.02 33.35
C LEU A 531 31.01 9.10 32.94
N ASP A 532 31.91 9.54 33.82
CA ASP A 532 33.36 9.51 33.63
C ASP A 532 33.95 8.09 33.57
N ARG A 533 33.25 7.10 34.13
CA ARG A 533 33.63 5.67 34.13
C ARG A 533 32.77 4.82 33.18
N VAL A 534 32.07 5.47 32.25
CA VAL A 534 31.11 4.81 31.35
C VAL A 534 31.51 5.08 29.90
N LEU A 535 31.43 4.04 29.07
CA LEU A 535 31.50 4.17 27.61
C LEU A 535 30.15 4.66 27.09
N VAL A 536 30.11 5.68 26.25
CA VAL A 536 28.86 6.18 25.67
C VAL A 536 28.88 5.92 24.18
N TYR A 537 27.90 5.16 23.69
CA TYR A 537 27.69 4.92 22.28
C TYR A 537 26.39 5.57 21.82
N LEU A 538 26.50 6.46 20.84
CA LEU A 538 25.38 7.07 20.13
C LEU A 538 25.41 6.57 18.69
N ASP A 539 24.34 5.90 18.25
CA ASP A 539 24.16 5.55 16.84
C ASP A 539 23.73 6.77 16.02
N ASP A 540 23.60 6.59 14.71
CA ASP A 540 23.21 7.65 13.77
C ASP A 540 21.87 8.32 14.14
N TYR A 541 20.86 7.53 14.53
CA TYR A 541 19.53 8.03 14.89
C TYR A 541 19.58 8.95 16.11
N HIS A 542 20.27 8.49 17.14
CA HIS A 542 20.30 9.11 18.45
C HIS A 542 21.37 10.21 18.55
N THR A 543 21.94 10.62 17.41
CA THR A 543 22.74 11.86 17.31
C THR A 543 21.88 13.14 17.33
N ARG A 544 20.54 13.02 17.19
CA ARG A 544 19.57 14.13 17.25
C ARG A 544 18.66 13.99 18.48
N GLY A 545 18.18 15.12 19.02
CA GLY A 545 17.15 15.14 20.09
C GLY A 545 17.56 14.65 21.49
N VAL A 546 18.72 14.02 21.67
CA VAL A 546 19.17 13.48 22.96
C VAL A 546 20.09 14.45 23.70
N ASP A 547 19.86 14.66 25.00
CA ASP A 547 20.71 15.48 25.87
C ASP A 547 21.33 14.64 27.00
N ILE A 548 22.62 14.33 26.87
CA ILE A 548 23.41 13.62 27.89
C ILE A 548 24.38 14.62 28.54
N LYS A 549 24.35 14.70 29.87
CA LYS A 549 25.24 15.58 30.64
C LYS A 549 26.64 14.98 30.77
N LEU A 550 27.38 14.96 29.67
CA LEU A 550 28.74 14.43 29.61
C LEU A 550 29.71 15.24 30.49
N PRO A 551 30.69 14.59 31.15
CA PRO A 551 31.76 15.26 31.90
C PRO A 551 32.53 16.30 31.08
N ILE A 552 33.17 17.28 31.76
CA ILE A 552 33.84 18.39 31.07
C ILE A 552 35.10 17.98 30.31
N ASN A 553 35.78 16.91 30.72
CA ASN A 553 37.01 16.40 30.09
C ASN A 553 36.76 15.22 29.14
N SER A 554 35.52 15.07 28.67
CA SER A 554 35.11 14.00 27.78
C SER A 554 35.67 14.20 26.37
N ASN A 555 36.18 13.12 25.77
CA ASN A 555 36.70 13.12 24.40
C ASN A 555 35.90 12.11 23.57
N ALA A 556 35.38 12.55 22.42
CA ALA A 556 34.55 11.71 21.56
C ALA A 556 35.24 11.38 20.23
N MET A 557 34.92 10.19 19.72
CA MET A 557 35.21 9.77 18.35
C MET A 557 33.94 9.90 17.52
N VAL A 558 34.00 10.67 16.44
CA VAL A 558 32.87 10.89 15.53
C VAL A 558 33.13 10.18 14.21
N THR A 559 32.26 9.26 13.80
CA THR A 559 32.38 8.59 12.51
C THR A 559 31.80 9.44 11.39
N ILE A 560 32.37 9.34 10.19
CA ILE A 560 31.95 10.06 8.98
C ILE A 560 31.65 9.04 7.89
N GLY A 561 30.47 9.16 7.28
CA GLY A 561 30.04 8.35 6.13
C GLY A 561 29.91 9.20 4.87
N ASN A 562 29.97 8.58 3.69
CA ASN A 562 30.16 9.25 2.38
C ASN A 562 29.17 10.37 2.05
N LYS A 563 27.92 10.28 2.49
CA LYS A 563 26.89 11.30 2.19
C LYS A 563 26.55 12.19 3.39
N ILE A 564 27.39 12.23 4.43
CA ILE A 564 27.12 13.07 5.60
C ILE A 564 27.23 14.55 5.20
N THR A 565 26.19 15.31 5.53
CA THR A 565 26.12 16.75 5.30
C THR A 565 26.75 17.52 6.45
N LYS A 566 27.09 18.79 6.22
CA LYS A 566 27.63 19.69 7.26
C LYS A 566 26.68 19.71 8.46
N GLU A 567 25.39 19.94 8.22
CA GLU A 567 24.36 19.98 9.25
C GLU A 567 24.39 18.74 10.16
N LYS A 568 24.40 17.55 9.56
CA LYS A 568 24.39 16.27 10.28
C LYS A 568 25.66 16.08 11.11
N LEU A 569 26.82 16.44 10.54
CA LEU A 569 28.09 16.45 11.27
C LEU A 569 28.05 17.39 12.47
N LEU A 570 27.63 18.64 12.29
CA LEU A 570 27.58 19.63 13.37
C LEU A 570 26.61 19.20 14.48
N GLN A 571 25.45 18.64 14.13
CA GLN A 571 24.48 18.14 15.11
C GLN A 571 25.05 17.00 15.97
N ALA A 572 25.81 16.09 15.35
CA ALA A 572 26.52 15.01 16.02
C ALA A 572 27.62 15.55 16.95
N CYS A 573 28.47 16.45 16.47
CA CYS A 573 29.50 17.10 17.29
C CYS A 573 28.91 17.84 18.49
N MET A 574 27.76 18.50 18.31
CA MET A 574 27.06 19.24 19.37
C MET A 574 26.40 18.36 20.43
N ARG A 575 26.47 17.02 20.34
CA ARG A 575 26.20 16.14 21.50
C ARG A 575 27.24 16.36 22.61
N MET A 576 28.44 16.80 22.24
CA MET A 576 29.43 17.36 23.15
C MET A 576 29.04 18.80 23.48
N ARG A 577 28.06 18.99 24.39
CA ARG A 577 27.48 20.32 24.71
C ARG A 577 28.50 21.36 25.20
N LYS A 578 29.68 20.92 25.67
CA LYS A 578 30.80 21.78 26.08
C LYS A 578 32.00 21.67 25.12
N LEU A 579 31.75 21.39 23.84
CA LEU A 579 32.79 21.36 22.81
C LEU A 579 33.54 22.69 22.76
N GLY A 580 34.88 22.64 22.76
CA GLY A 580 35.73 23.83 22.87
C GLY A 580 35.80 24.44 24.27
N GLN A 581 35.10 23.86 25.26
CA GLN A 581 35.13 24.25 26.68
C GLN A 581 35.49 23.03 27.56
N GLY A 582 36.56 22.33 27.18
CA GLY A 582 37.08 21.14 27.83
C GLY A 582 36.75 19.84 27.10
N GLN A 583 35.57 19.75 26.47
CA GLN A 583 35.21 18.58 25.66
C GLN A 583 35.83 18.69 24.27
N THR A 584 36.25 17.55 23.72
CA THR A 584 36.92 17.46 22.42
C THR A 584 36.34 16.36 21.53
N ILE A 585 36.62 16.45 20.24
CA ILE A 585 36.28 15.42 19.24
C ILE A 585 37.49 15.07 18.37
N SER A 586 37.55 13.81 17.96
CA SER A 586 38.36 13.32 16.84
C SER A 586 37.48 12.66 15.80
N ILE A 587 37.92 12.64 14.54
CA ILE A 587 37.16 12.12 13.41
C ILE A 587 37.68 10.74 13.02
N LEU A 588 36.77 9.79 12.80
CA LEU A 588 37.05 8.49 12.22
C LEU A 588 36.48 8.42 10.80
N ILE A 589 37.34 8.09 9.83
CA ILE A 589 36.94 7.84 8.45
C ILE A 589 37.30 6.41 8.05
N SER A 590 36.46 5.79 7.24
CA SER A 590 36.78 4.50 6.66
C SER A 590 37.95 4.59 5.68
N LYS A 591 38.79 3.56 5.64
CA LYS A 591 39.81 3.39 4.59
C LYS A 591 39.25 3.33 3.17
N ASN A 592 37.97 2.93 3.05
CA ASN A 592 37.25 2.85 1.78
C ASN A 592 36.47 4.15 1.48
N LEU A 593 36.55 5.15 2.35
CA LEU A 593 35.92 6.44 2.11
C LEU A 593 36.73 7.17 1.03
N GLY A 594 36.26 7.13 -0.21
CA GLY A 594 36.82 7.87 -1.34
C GLY A 594 36.57 9.37 -1.19
N ILE A 595 37.21 10.01 -0.21
CA ILE A 595 37.15 11.47 -0.06
C ILE A 595 37.91 12.06 -1.25
N GLU A 596 37.15 12.47 -2.25
CA GLU A 596 37.62 13.27 -3.37
C GLU A 596 37.19 14.70 -3.14
N LEU A 597 38.14 15.62 -3.25
CA LEU A 597 37.86 17.05 -3.19
C LEU A 597 37.93 17.61 -4.60
N LYS A 598 36.97 18.48 -4.94
CA LYS A 598 37.04 19.28 -6.16
C LYS A 598 38.22 20.25 -6.05
N ASN A 599 39.16 20.18 -6.99
CA ASN A 599 40.28 21.12 -7.10
C ASN A 599 39.79 22.51 -7.55
N GLU A 600 40.68 23.50 -7.67
CA GLU A 600 40.32 24.87 -8.12
C GLU A 600 39.70 24.92 -9.53
N ARG A 601 39.80 23.82 -10.30
CA ARG A 601 39.21 23.64 -11.63
C ARG A 601 37.87 22.88 -11.61
N GLY A 602 37.44 22.43 -10.43
CA GLY A 602 36.22 21.65 -10.24
C GLY A 602 36.37 20.14 -10.50
N GLU A 603 37.58 19.65 -10.75
CA GLU A 603 37.86 18.23 -11.00
C GLU A 603 38.06 17.49 -9.66
N LEU A 604 37.54 16.28 -9.56
CA LEU A 604 37.71 15.43 -8.38
C LEU A 604 39.15 14.91 -8.35
N GLU A 605 39.89 15.24 -7.29
CA GLU A 605 41.23 14.69 -7.05
C GLU A 605 41.23 13.83 -5.76
N PRO A 606 41.81 12.62 -5.80
CA PRO A 606 42.12 11.86 -4.61
C PRO A 606 43.07 12.66 -3.72
N LEU A 607 42.84 12.63 -2.40
CA LEU A 607 43.74 13.29 -1.45
C LEU A 607 45.17 12.72 -1.55
N SER A 608 46.13 13.58 -1.90
CA SER A 608 47.55 13.23 -1.98
C SER A 608 48.23 12.99 -0.62
N LYS A 609 47.54 13.29 0.49
CA LYS A 609 47.98 13.15 1.89
C LYS A 609 46.82 12.70 2.78
N SER A 610 47.10 12.28 4.01
CA SER A 610 46.04 12.00 5.00
C SER A 610 45.16 13.25 5.20
N PRO A 611 43.82 13.12 5.14
CA PRO A 611 42.90 14.26 5.25
C PRO A 611 43.03 14.96 6.60
N GLU A 612 42.94 16.28 6.57
CA GLU A 612 42.80 17.09 7.77
C GLU A 612 41.32 17.41 8.03
N ILE A 613 41.01 17.95 9.21
CA ILE A 613 39.63 18.28 9.57
C ILE A 613 39.04 19.35 8.66
N GLN A 614 39.88 20.25 8.14
CA GLN A 614 39.45 21.24 7.15
C GLN A 614 38.96 20.58 5.86
N ASP A 615 39.60 19.49 5.44
CA ASP A 615 39.21 18.72 4.25
C ASP A 615 37.86 18.04 4.47
N ILE A 616 37.65 17.45 5.65
CA ILE A 616 36.35 16.86 6.04
C ILE A 616 35.24 17.92 6.05
N LEU A 617 35.51 19.11 6.59
CA LEU A 617 34.52 20.19 6.62
C LEU A 617 34.19 20.69 5.20
N LYS A 618 35.19 20.90 4.33
CA LYS A 618 34.97 21.26 2.92
C LYS A 618 34.13 20.21 2.20
N TRP A 619 34.46 18.95 2.42
CA TRP A 619 33.75 17.83 1.81
C TRP A 619 32.29 17.72 2.29
N THR A 620 32.03 17.82 3.59
CA THR A 620 30.63 17.82 4.10
C THR A 620 29.82 19.04 3.65
N ILE A 621 30.47 20.19 3.43
CA ILE A 621 29.85 21.36 2.80
C ILE A 621 29.49 21.05 1.34
N GLN A 622 30.40 20.46 0.57
CA GLN A 622 30.14 20.06 -0.81
C GLN A 622 28.97 19.08 -0.89
N ASN A 623 28.95 18.05 -0.03
CA ASN A 623 27.81 17.12 0.09
C ASN A 623 26.48 17.85 0.38
N THR A 624 26.53 18.91 1.19
CA THR A 624 25.34 19.72 1.50
C THR A 624 24.86 20.48 0.26
N ILE A 625 25.79 21.06 -0.50
CA ILE A 625 25.49 21.78 -1.75
C ILE A 625 24.89 20.83 -2.79
N ASP A 626 25.52 19.67 -2.99
CA ASP A 626 25.07 18.67 -3.96
C ASP A 626 23.67 18.15 -3.60
N THR A 627 23.46 17.78 -2.33
CA THR A 627 22.15 17.36 -1.82
C THR A 627 21.06 18.41 -2.04
N ILE A 628 21.36 19.69 -1.75
CA ILE A 628 20.41 20.80 -1.95
C ILE A 628 20.12 21.03 -3.43
N THR A 629 21.15 20.94 -4.28
CA THR A 629 21.05 21.14 -5.73
C THR A 629 20.12 20.11 -6.34
N ASP A 630 20.33 18.83 -6.01
CA ASP A 630 19.49 17.74 -6.50
C ASP A 630 18.03 17.93 -6.08
N SER A 631 17.81 18.41 -4.86
CA SER A 631 16.48 18.61 -4.28
C SER A 631 15.60 19.65 -5.01
N PHE A 632 16.18 20.57 -5.80
CA PHE A 632 15.42 21.65 -6.44
C PHE A 632 14.42 21.16 -7.49
N ILE A 633 14.65 19.99 -8.12
CA ILE A 633 13.70 19.43 -9.09
C ILE A 633 12.39 19.01 -8.40
N GLN A 634 12.50 18.23 -7.32
CA GLN A 634 11.34 17.83 -6.53
C GLN A 634 10.67 19.04 -5.90
N TRP A 635 11.44 19.98 -5.35
CA TRP A 635 10.92 21.22 -4.78
C TRP A 635 10.13 22.04 -5.80
N THR A 636 10.63 22.16 -7.03
CA THR A 636 9.96 22.88 -8.12
C THR A 636 8.63 22.21 -8.47
N PHE A 637 8.65 20.89 -8.64
CA PHE A 637 7.43 20.11 -8.90
C PHE A 637 6.39 20.35 -7.81
N GLN A 638 6.76 20.18 -6.54
CA GLN A 638 5.88 20.38 -5.39
C GLN A 638 5.32 21.81 -5.30
N GLY A 639 6.14 22.82 -5.58
CA GLY A 639 5.71 24.21 -5.65
C GLY A 639 4.68 24.43 -6.75
N MET A 640 4.89 23.88 -7.95
CA MET A 640 3.94 23.96 -9.06
C MET A 640 2.62 23.25 -8.74
N MET A 641 2.67 22.11 -8.05
CA MET A 641 1.47 21.40 -7.57
C MET A 641 0.69 22.25 -6.57
N ASN A 642 1.39 22.96 -5.68
CA ASN A 642 0.76 23.89 -4.73
C ASN A 642 0.11 25.08 -5.45
N ALA A 643 0.78 25.66 -6.46
CA ALA A 643 0.22 26.75 -7.27
C ALA A 643 -1.07 26.33 -7.99
N ARG A 644 -1.10 25.11 -8.52
CA ARG A 644 -2.30 24.52 -9.12
C ARG A 644 -3.41 24.29 -8.09
N SER A 645 -3.08 23.75 -6.92
CA SER A 645 -4.05 23.54 -5.83
C SER A 645 -4.66 24.87 -5.35
N LYS A 646 -3.86 25.94 -5.25
CA LYS A 646 -4.34 27.30 -4.94
C LYS A 646 -5.31 27.84 -5.99
N SER A 647 -5.06 27.59 -7.27
CA SER A 647 -5.99 27.92 -8.34
C SER A 647 -7.31 27.15 -8.19
N ALA A 648 -7.26 25.86 -7.82
CA ALA A 648 -8.44 25.06 -7.55
C ALA A 648 -9.26 25.62 -6.37
N ILE A 649 -8.61 26.01 -5.28
CA ILE A 649 -9.31 26.64 -4.13
C ILE A 649 -9.93 27.98 -4.53
N SER A 650 -9.21 28.79 -5.31
CA SER A 650 -9.71 30.08 -5.79
C SER A 650 -10.94 29.93 -6.70
N LEU A 651 -11.00 28.85 -7.48
CA LEU A 651 -12.16 28.50 -8.30
C LEU A 651 -13.43 28.30 -7.47
N LEU A 652 -13.32 27.72 -6.27
CA LEU A 652 -14.47 27.48 -5.39
C LEU A 652 -15.10 28.78 -4.88
N ALA A 653 -14.31 29.86 -4.75
CA ALA A 653 -14.77 31.17 -4.29
C ALA A 653 -15.40 32.02 -5.41
N MET A 654 -15.34 31.60 -6.67
CA MET A 654 -15.97 32.32 -7.78
C MET A 654 -17.47 32.01 -7.80
N ASP A 655 -18.34 32.96 -8.14
CA ASP A 655 -19.80 32.72 -8.18
C ASP A 655 -20.30 32.19 -9.55
N ASN A 656 -19.69 32.58 -10.67
CA ASN A 656 -20.21 32.39 -12.03
C ASN A 656 -19.51 31.31 -12.88
N VAL A 657 -19.19 30.16 -12.30
CA VAL A 657 -18.56 29.05 -13.05
C VAL A 657 -19.43 27.79 -12.92
N GLU A 658 -19.85 27.22 -14.05
CA GLU A 658 -20.52 25.92 -14.06
C GLU A 658 -19.47 24.81 -13.85
N ASN A 659 -19.89 23.68 -13.27
CA ASN A 659 -19.03 22.51 -13.05
C ASN A 659 -17.77 22.75 -12.19
N LYS A 660 -17.74 23.79 -11.33
CA LYS A 660 -16.61 24.10 -10.43
C LYS A 660 -16.07 22.88 -9.68
N ARG A 661 -16.97 22.05 -9.12
CA ARG A 661 -16.59 20.85 -8.36
C ARG A 661 -15.84 19.83 -9.22
N SER A 662 -16.28 19.62 -10.46
CA SER A 662 -15.63 18.70 -11.40
C SER A 662 -14.25 19.20 -11.80
N ILE A 663 -14.13 20.50 -12.10
CA ILE A 663 -12.84 21.13 -12.41
C ILE A 663 -11.92 21.10 -11.17
N PHE A 664 -12.44 21.41 -9.98
CA PHE A 664 -11.71 21.34 -8.71
C PHE A 664 -11.11 19.95 -8.51
N SER A 665 -11.91 18.88 -8.62
CA SER A 665 -11.44 17.50 -8.45
C SER A 665 -10.32 17.14 -9.44
N ARG A 666 -10.40 17.57 -10.71
CA ARG A 666 -9.31 17.37 -11.67
C ARG A 666 -8.06 18.19 -11.33
N LEU A 667 -8.22 19.41 -10.82
CA LEU A 667 -7.10 20.28 -10.49
C LEU A 667 -6.32 19.82 -9.25
N VAL A 668 -6.99 19.24 -8.26
CA VAL A 668 -6.34 18.76 -7.02
C VAL A 668 -5.82 17.31 -7.12
N ALA A 669 -6.28 16.55 -8.11
CA ALA A 669 -5.83 15.18 -8.36
C ALA A 669 -4.85 15.10 -9.54
N PHE A 670 -4.01 14.07 -9.52
CA PHE A 670 -3.04 13.75 -10.56
C PHE A 670 -3.12 12.28 -10.94
N PRO A 671 -2.81 11.90 -12.19
CA PRO A 671 -2.65 10.50 -12.55
C PRO A 671 -1.57 9.85 -11.67
N GLU A 672 -1.87 8.67 -11.12
CA GLU A 672 -0.89 7.83 -10.43
C GLU A 672 -0.40 6.68 -11.33
N ASN A 673 -1.16 6.36 -12.37
CA ASN A 673 -0.81 5.32 -13.32
C ASN A 673 0.45 5.70 -14.11
N LEU A 674 1.50 4.92 -13.93
CA LEU A 674 2.76 5.06 -14.67
C LEU A 674 2.98 3.80 -15.49
N SER A 675 2.95 3.93 -16.82
CA SER A 675 3.33 2.82 -17.69
C SER A 675 4.86 2.68 -17.73
N LEU A 676 5.35 1.46 -17.97
CA LEU A 676 6.80 1.23 -18.18
C LEU A 676 7.34 2.06 -19.34
N TYR A 677 6.51 2.31 -20.36
CA TYR A 677 6.87 3.17 -21.48
C TYR A 677 7.06 4.62 -21.03
N ASP A 678 6.15 5.17 -20.23
CA ASP A 678 6.28 6.54 -19.70
C ASP A 678 7.51 6.69 -18.79
N MET A 679 7.86 5.63 -18.05
CA MET A 679 9.01 5.63 -17.14
C MET A 679 10.35 5.56 -17.89
N TYR A 680 10.45 4.73 -18.94
CA TYR A 680 11.74 4.31 -19.49
C TYR A 680 11.94 4.55 -21.00
N SER A 681 11.00 5.21 -21.69
CA SER A 681 11.16 5.47 -23.15
C SER A 681 12.04 6.67 -23.49
N SER A 682 12.23 7.61 -22.56
CA SER A 682 12.99 8.85 -22.79
C SER A 682 14.50 8.64 -22.62
N LEU A 683 15.32 9.60 -23.05
CA LEU A 683 16.76 9.56 -22.78
C LEU A 683 17.05 9.92 -21.32
N TYR A 684 17.86 9.12 -20.64
CA TYR A 684 18.36 9.36 -19.29
C TYR A 684 19.79 9.92 -19.36
N ARG A 685 19.91 11.25 -19.29
CA ARG A 685 21.21 11.92 -19.31
C ARG A 685 21.18 13.18 -18.45
N GLN A 686 22.35 13.64 -18.07
CA GLN A 686 22.48 14.91 -17.39
C GLN A 686 22.17 16.08 -18.33
N GLU A 687 21.26 16.95 -17.91
CA GLU A 687 20.93 18.18 -18.60
C GLU A 687 21.14 19.37 -17.66
N LYS A 688 21.24 20.59 -18.23
CA LYS A 688 21.33 21.79 -17.39
C LYS A 688 20.05 21.95 -16.58
N GLY A 689 20.18 22.27 -15.30
CA GLY A 689 19.03 22.29 -14.38
C GLY A 689 17.93 23.26 -14.82
N ASN A 690 18.28 24.41 -15.40
CA ASN A 690 17.31 25.35 -15.95
C ASN A 690 16.48 24.77 -17.11
N ALA A 691 17.08 23.93 -17.97
CA ALA A 691 16.40 23.26 -19.07
C ALA A 691 15.41 22.21 -18.56
N VAL A 692 15.81 21.45 -17.53
CA VAL A 692 14.93 20.47 -16.86
C VAL A 692 13.72 21.17 -16.24
N VAL A 693 13.93 22.25 -15.49
CA VAL A 693 12.85 23.06 -14.89
C VAL A 693 11.93 23.65 -15.96
N SER A 694 12.49 24.21 -17.04
CA SER A 694 11.71 24.76 -18.15
C SER A 694 10.84 23.71 -18.85
N SER A 695 11.39 22.52 -19.08
CA SER A 695 10.66 21.39 -19.68
C SER A 695 9.51 20.92 -18.77
N MET A 696 9.80 20.73 -17.48
CA MET A 696 8.81 20.38 -16.46
C MET A 696 7.67 21.39 -16.42
N ARG A 697 8.01 22.68 -16.40
CA ARG A 697 7.02 23.77 -16.38
C ARG A 697 6.08 23.70 -17.59
N SER A 698 6.63 23.56 -18.78
CA SER A 698 5.86 23.47 -20.03
C SER A 698 4.86 22.30 -20.01
N ASN A 699 5.30 21.13 -19.51
CA ASN A 699 4.43 19.96 -19.42
C ASN A 699 3.30 20.16 -18.40
N LEU A 700 3.62 20.70 -17.22
CA LEU A 700 2.63 20.94 -16.18
C LEU A 700 1.64 22.05 -16.51
N GLU A 701 2.06 23.11 -17.20
CA GLU A 701 1.18 24.17 -17.70
C GLU A 701 0.18 23.62 -18.74
N LYS A 702 0.62 22.77 -19.67
CA LYS A 702 -0.28 22.09 -20.62
C LYS A 702 -1.30 21.20 -19.92
N THR A 703 -0.85 20.41 -18.93
CA THR A 703 -1.74 19.58 -18.11
C THR A 703 -2.75 20.44 -17.35
N PHE A 704 -2.32 21.57 -16.78
CA PHE A 704 -3.20 22.53 -16.14
C PHE A 704 -4.28 23.07 -17.08
N GLU A 705 -3.90 23.52 -18.29
CA GLU A 705 -4.87 23.98 -19.30
C GLU A 705 -5.89 22.90 -19.66
N ASN A 706 -5.42 21.68 -19.92
CA ASN A 706 -6.26 20.53 -20.25
C ASN A 706 -7.26 20.19 -19.15
N ASP A 707 -6.82 20.19 -17.89
CA ASP A 707 -7.68 19.83 -16.74
C ASP A 707 -8.72 20.89 -16.41
N VAL A 708 -8.41 22.17 -16.66
CA VAL A 708 -9.41 23.24 -16.63
C VAL A 708 -10.46 23.01 -17.71
N GLY A 709 -10.03 22.69 -18.94
CA GLY A 709 -10.89 22.31 -20.08
C GLY A 709 -11.85 23.40 -20.59
N ASN A 710 -11.89 24.56 -19.93
CA ASN A 710 -12.76 25.69 -20.27
C ASN A 710 -11.93 26.97 -20.40
N ALA A 711 -11.84 27.53 -21.61
CA ALA A 711 -11.01 28.70 -21.92
C ALA A 711 -11.36 29.97 -21.11
N LYS A 712 -12.63 30.17 -20.72
CA LYS A 712 -13.03 31.33 -19.89
C LYS A 712 -12.51 31.16 -18.47
N VAL A 713 -12.69 29.97 -17.90
CA VAL A 713 -12.21 29.64 -16.55
C VAL A 713 -10.68 29.66 -16.50
N PHE A 714 -10.04 29.14 -17.55
CA PHE A 714 -8.58 29.17 -17.69
C PHE A 714 -8.06 30.62 -17.61
N LYS A 715 -8.61 31.55 -18.41
CA LYS A 715 -8.21 32.97 -18.35
C LYS A 715 -8.36 33.61 -16.97
N LEU A 716 -9.35 33.18 -16.18
CA LEU A 716 -9.57 33.69 -14.82
C LEU A 716 -8.51 33.15 -13.84
N LEU A 717 -8.16 31.87 -13.94
CA LEU A 717 -7.21 31.20 -13.05
C LEU A 717 -5.75 31.45 -13.44
N ASP A 718 -5.47 31.51 -14.74
CA ASP A 718 -4.12 31.57 -15.31
C ASP A 718 -3.32 32.77 -14.79
N LYS A 719 -3.95 33.95 -14.64
CA LYS A 719 -3.28 35.13 -14.12
C LYS A 719 -2.63 34.90 -12.74
N MET A 720 -3.28 34.14 -11.86
CA MET A 720 -2.71 33.77 -10.57
C MET A 720 -1.77 32.56 -10.67
N HIS A 721 -2.19 31.53 -11.41
CA HIS A 721 -1.43 30.30 -11.60
C HIS A 721 -0.05 30.57 -12.21
N SER A 722 -0.01 31.18 -13.40
CA SER A 722 1.21 31.49 -14.13
C SER A 722 2.12 32.42 -13.34
N LYS A 723 1.58 33.38 -12.57
CA LYS A 723 2.40 34.24 -11.69
C LYS A 723 3.17 33.41 -10.65
N GLN A 724 2.50 32.50 -9.97
CA GLN A 724 3.12 31.64 -8.97
C GLN A 724 4.09 30.64 -9.61
N SER A 725 3.68 30.00 -10.71
CA SER A 725 4.52 29.07 -11.47
C SER A 725 5.83 29.72 -11.93
N ILE A 726 5.75 30.92 -12.53
CA ILE A 726 6.93 31.67 -12.98
C ILE A 726 7.85 32.01 -11.82
N GLN A 727 7.30 32.41 -10.67
CA GLN A 727 8.12 32.76 -9.50
C GLN A 727 8.88 31.54 -8.97
N ILE A 728 8.23 30.38 -8.89
CA ILE A 728 8.82 29.12 -8.43
C ILE A 728 9.92 28.66 -9.39
N CYS A 729 9.60 28.58 -10.70
CA CYS A 729 10.56 28.14 -11.70
C CYS A 729 11.77 29.08 -11.80
N ARG A 730 11.56 30.40 -11.80
CA ARG A 730 12.69 31.36 -11.83
C ARG A 730 13.58 31.24 -10.61
N TYR A 731 13.00 31.01 -9.43
CA TYR A 731 13.78 30.82 -8.22
C TYR A 731 14.63 29.56 -8.28
N ALA A 732 14.07 28.45 -8.79
CA ALA A 732 14.84 27.22 -8.99
C ALA A 732 15.92 27.40 -10.08
N GLU A 733 15.55 27.93 -11.25
CA GLU A 733 16.45 28.21 -12.37
C GLU A 733 17.68 29.02 -11.94
N ASP A 734 17.49 30.10 -11.16
CA ASP A 734 18.57 30.93 -10.59
C ASP A 734 19.52 30.14 -9.67
N LYS A 735 19.03 29.09 -9.00
CA LYS A 735 19.82 28.30 -8.03
C LYS A 735 20.59 27.15 -8.68
N ILE A 736 20.11 26.64 -9.82
CA ILE A 736 20.68 25.45 -10.48
C ILE A 736 21.10 25.68 -11.94
N GLU A 737 21.24 26.94 -12.38
CA GLU A 737 21.53 27.30 -13.79
C GLU A 737 22.76 26.59 -14.35
N ASP A 738 23.84 26.55 -13.56
CA ASP A 738 25.14 25.99 -13.95
C ASP A 738 25.30 24.50 -13.59
N GLN A 739 24.27 23.89 -13.01
CA GLN A 739 24.35 22.52 -12.50
C GLN A 739 23.79 21.55 -13.54
N LYS A 740 24.48 20.42 -13.69
CA LYS A 740 24.04 19.29 -14.50
C LYS A 740 23.32 18.31 -13.60
N ILE A 741 22.08 17.98 -13.95
CA ILE A 741 21.22 17.11 -13.15
C ILE A 741 20.47 16.13 -14.05
N PHE A 742 20.11 14.97 -13.50
CA PHE A 742 19.24 14.02 -14.17
C PHE A 742 17.78 14.47 -14.07
N SER A 743 17.00 14.18 -15.11
CA SER A 743 15.60 14.59 -15.22
C SER A 743 14.64 13.77 -14.34
N ASN A 744 15.01 12.54 -13.98
CA ASN A 744 14.19 11.61 -13.20
C ASN A 744 14.87 11.25 -11.88
N MET A 745 14.09 11.25 -10.79
CA MET A 745 14.55 10.81 -9.47
C MET A 745 14.05 9.40 -9.16
N VAL A 746 14.93 8.53 -8.66
CA VAL A 746 14.60 7.15 -8.26
C VAL A 746 14.24 7.05 -6.78
N ASP A 747 14.79 7.93 -5.93
CA ASP A 747 14.71 7.87 -4.46
C ASP A 747 13.57 8.70 -3.86
N GLU A 748 12.37 8.63 -4.44
CA GLU A 748 11.21 9.37 -3.93
C GLU A 748 10.57 8.61 -2.75
N GLU A 749 10.70 9.14 -1.53
CA GLU A 749 10.00 8.65 -0.33
C GLU A 749 8.62 9.33 -0.21
N GLN A 750 7.58 8.55 0.07
CA GLN A 750 6.22 9.06 0.18
C GLN A 750 5.45 8.39 1.33
N GLU A 751 4.60 9.13 2.04
CA GLU A 751 3.64 8.52 2.96
C GLU A 751 2.28 8.33 2.30
N ARG A 752 1.84 7.07 2.12
CA ARG A 752 0.55 6.76 1.46
C ARG A 752 -0.59 6.56 2.46
N GLU A 753 -1.66 7.32 2.31
CA GLU A 753 -2.93 7.21 3.05
C GLU A 753 -3.88 6.25 2.33
N PHE A 754 -3.86 4.98 2.69
CA PHE A 754 -4.90 4.06 2.24
C PHE A 754 -6.19 4.28 3.03
N GLU A 755 -7.34 4.19 2.37
CA GLU A 755 -8.57 3.82 3.08
C GLU A 755 -8.30 2.48 3.75
N VAL A 756 -8.52 2.41 5.08
CA VAL A 756 -8.32 1.17 5.84
C VAL A 756 -9.17 0.10 5.18
N GLU A 757 -8.51 -0.82 4.47
CA GLU A 757 -9.16 -2.03 4.02
C GLU A 757 -9.47 -2.82 5.27
N VAL A 758 -10.76 -2.96 5.56
CA VAL A 758 -11.21 -3.94 6.52
C VAL A 758 -10.96 -5.30 5.85
N GLU A 759 -9.76 -5.84 6.04
CA GLU A 759 -9.56 -7.29 5.94
C GLU A 759 -10.43 -7.91 7.02
N ASN A 760 -11.64 -8.31 6.62
CA ASN A 760 -12.46 -9.19 7.42
C ASN A 760 -11.78 -10.56 7.46
N GLU A 761 -10.81 -10.74 8.36
CA GLU A 761 -10.59 -12.07 8.94
C GLU A 761 -11.92 -12.44 9.61
N ILE A 762 -12.74 -13.23 8.90
CA ILE A 762 -13.95 -13.80 9.48
C ILE A 762 -13.48 -14.82 10.53
N GLU A 763 -13.31 -14.36 11.77
CA GLU A 763 -13.50 -15.24 12.91
C GLU A 763 -14.96 -15.70 12.84
N ARG A 764 -15.17 -16.92 12.33
CA ARG A 764 -16.49 -17.55 12.31
C ARG A 764 -16.93 -17.76 13.75
N GLN A 765 -17.67 -16.80 14.29
CA GLN A 765 -18.47 -17.02 15.49
C GLN A 765 -19.47 -18.11 15.15
N LEU A 766 -19.39 -19.25 15.85
CA LEU A 766 -20.37 -20.31 15.68
C LEU A 766 -21.74 -19.78 16.16
N PRO A 767 -22.84 -20.11 15.46
CA PRO A 767 -24.18 -19.72 15.89
C PRO A 767 -24.45 -20.14 17.34
N PRO A 768 -25.27 -19.38 18.10
CA PRO A 768 -25.63 -19.74 19.45
C PRO A 768 -26.29 -21.13 19.48
N LYS A 769 -26.06 -21.89 20.57
CA LYS A 769 -26.69 -23.20 20.75
C LYS A 769 -28.20 -23.02 20.92
N VAL A 770 -28.97 -23.66 20.04
CA VAL A 770 -30.45 -23.63 20.02
C VAL A 770 -31.01 -25.04 19.89
N GLU A 771 -32.25 -25.23 20.32
CA GLU A 771 -32.94 -26.53 20.16
C GLU A 771 -33.44 -26.71 18.71
N PRO A 772 -33.15 -27.84 18.06
CA PRO A 772 -33.61 -28.12 16.70
C PRO A 772 -35.11 -28.42 16.68
N TYR A 773 -35.79 -28.02 15.60
CA TYR A 773 -37.19 -28.38 15.38
C TYR A 773 -37.32 -29.87 15.04
N GLU A 774 -38.20 -30.59 15.75
CA GLU A 774 -38.49 -31.99 15.47
C GLU A 774 -39.45 -32.14 14.28
N GLU A 775 -38.91 -32.60 13.15
CA GLU A 775 -39.69 -32.79 11.92
C GLU A 775 -40.63 -34.00 12.01
N VAL A 776 -41.90 -33.79 11.63
CA VAL A 776 -42.96 -34.81 11.62
C VAL A 776 -43.29 -35.20 10.18
N ILE A 777 -43.16 -36.49 9.85
CA ILE A 777 -43.53 -37.01 8.53
C ILE A 777 -45.05 -37.14 8.43
N SER A 778 -45.65 -36.41 7.50
CA SER A 778 -47.09 -36.45 7.23
C SER A 778 -47.50 -37.75 6.52
N LYS A 779 -48.70 -38.24 6.82
CA LYS A 779 -49.30 -39.40 6.12
C LYS A 779 -49.80 -39.06 4.71
N VAL A 780 -49.89 -37.77 4.37
CA VAL A 780 -50.45 -37.26 3.11
C VAL A 780 -49.54 -37.57 1.91
N TRP A 781 -48.28 -37.94 2.13
CA TRP A 781 -47.32 -38.21 1.05
C TRP A 781 -47.78 -39.29 0.07
N ASN A 782 -48.43 -40.37 0.53
CA ASN A 782 -48.93 -41.41 -0.36
C ASN A 782 -50.02 -40.88 -1.32
N ASP A 783 -50.91 -40.02 -0.82
CA ASP A 783 -51.97 -39.43 -1.63
C ASP A 783 -51.44 -38.34 -2.59
N VAL A 784 -50.35 -37.66 -2.22
CA VAL A 784 -49.66 -36.70 -3.10
C VAL A 784 -48.93 -37.42 -4.24
N LEU A 785 -48.17 -38.46 -3.94
CA LEU A 785 -47.42 -39.22 -4.95
C LEU A 785 -48.34 -39.93 -5.95
N THR A 786 -49.54 -40.33 -5.52
CA THR A 786 -50.54 -41.03 -6.34
C THR A 786 -51.62 -40.13 -6.94
N GLY A 787 -51.50 -38.81 -6.80
CA GLY A 787 -52.42 -37.84 -7.42
C GLY A 787 -53.82 -37.77 -6.80
N LYS A 788 -54.03 -38.32 -5.60
CA LYS A 788 -55.32 -38.32 -4.87
C LYS A 788 -55.56 -37.04 -4.09
N THR A 789 -54.54 -36.21 -3.89
CA THR A 789 -54.62 -34.93 -3.15
C THR A 789 -54.37 -33.75 -4.07
N ASN A 790 -55.19 -32.71 -3.96
CA ASN A 790 -54.92 -31.41 -4.58
C ASN A 790 -53.91 -30.61 -3.74
N ILE A 791 -52.77 -30.30 -4.34
CA ILE A 791 -51.63 -29.62 -3.69
C ILE A 791 -52.03 -28.25 -3.14
N SER A 792 -52.85 -27.48 -3.89
CA SER A 792 -53.19 -26.09 -3.55
C SER A 792 -53.99 -25.95 -2.25
N ASN A 793 -54.64 -27.02 -1.77
CA ASN A 793 -55.45 -27.02 -0.56
C ASN A 793 -54.82 -27.83 0.59
N CYS A 794 -53.57 -28.28 0.43
CA CYS A 794 -52.92 -29.12 1.42
C CYS A 794 -52.24 -28.26 2.51
N PRO A 795 -52.61 -28.40 3.79
CA PRO A 795 -52.16 -27.50 4.87
C PRO A 795 -50.66 -27.62 5.21
N ILE A 796 -49.98 -28.67 4.74
CA ILE A 796 -48.54 -28.87 4.98
C ILE A 796 -47.66 -28.08 4.02
N PHE A 797 -48.22 -27.58 2.91
CA PHE A 797 -47.49 -26.80 1.91
C PHE A 797 -47.73 -25.31 2.14
N LEU A 798 -46.63 -24.57 2.18
CA LEU A 798 -46.60 -23.14 2.40
C LEU A 798 -46.03 -22.44 1.15
N PRO A 799 -46.38 -21.16 0.92
CA PRO A 799 -45.76 -20.37 -0.14
C PRO A 799 -44.24 -20.32 0.01
N ILE A 800 -43.48 -20.39 -1.09
CA ILE A 800 -42.01 -20.44 -1.04
C ILE A 800 -41.36 -19.28 -0.26
N LYS A 801 -41.97 -18.09 -0.27
CA LYS A 801 -41.46 -16.92 0.49
C LYS A 801 -41.36 -17.18 2.00
N ASP A 802 -42.15 -18.11 2.54
CA ASP A 802 -42.21 -18.38 3.96
C ASP A 802 -40.94 -19.08 4.47
N ILE A 803 -40.08 -19.61 3.59
CA ILE A 803 -38.75 -20.13 3.96
C ILE A 803 -37.85 -19.03 4.56
N PHE A 804 -38.12 -17.77 4.25
CA PHE A 804 -37.36 -16.63 4.74
C PHE A 804 -38.00 -15.98 5.97
N LYS A 805 -39.15 -16.45 6.46
CA LYS A 805 -39.85 -15.78 7.55
C LYS A 805 -38.92 -15.55 8.75
N LYS A 806 -38.83 -14.31 9.24
CA LYS A 806 -37.90 -13.85 10.30
C LYS A 806 -36.40 -13.82 9.92
N THR A 807 -36.07 -13.75 8.63
CA THR A 807 -34.70 -13.45 8.14
C THR A 807 -34.61 -12.00 7.63
N LEU A 808 -33.40 -11.53 7.33
CA LEU A 808 -33.21 -10.23 6.67
C LEU A 808 -33.86 -10.16 5.27
N VAL A 809 -33.98 -11.30 4.57
CA VAL A 809 -34.62 -11.41 3.25
C VAL A 809 -36.14 -11.20 3.35
N TRP A 810 -36.77 -11.65 4.45
CA TRP A 810 -38.21 -11.43 4.67
C TRP A 810 -38.61 -9.97 4.68
N GLN A 811 -37.78 -9.10 5.25
CA GLN A 811 -38.02 -7.65 5.27
C GLN A 811 -38.17 -7.07 3.86
N CYS A 812 -37.43 -7.62 2.89
CA CYS A 812 -37.54 -7.22 1.49
C CYS A 812 -38.79 -7.81 0.82
N LEU A 813 -39.15 -9.06 1.18
CA LEU A 813 -40.30 -9.77 0.62
C LEU A 813 -41.65 -9.26 1.13
N GLU A 814 -41.71 -8.71 2.34
CA GLU A 814 -42.93 -8.17 2.94
C GLU A 814 -43.54 -7.03 2.08
N ILE A 815 -42.67 -6.26 1.42
CA ILE A 815 -43.02 -5.14 0.54
C ILE A 815 -43.47 -5.62 -0.85
N GLN A 816 -43.00 -6.78 -1.30
CA GLN A 816 -43.06 -7.24 -2.70
C GLN A 816 -44.27 -8.13 -3.02
N LYS A 817 -45.22 -8.35 -2.07
CA LYS A 817 -46.41 -9.24 -2.13
C LYS A 817 -46.61 -9.99 -3.47
N GLU A 818 -46.36 -11.31 -3.46
CA GLU A 818 -46.55 -12.28 -4.57
C GLU A 818 -45.50 -12.24 -5.71
N CYS A 819 -44.21 -12.12 -5.36
CA CYS A 819 -43.12 -12.04 -6.34
C CYS A 819 -42.59 -13.37 -6.89
N PHE A 820 -43.05 -14.52 -6.38
CA PHE A 820 -42.65 -15.85 -6.85
C PHE A 820 -43.89 -16.64 -7.32
N SER A 821 -43.67 -17.61 -8.20
CA SER A 821 -44.73 -18.46 -8.73
C SER A 821 -45.46 -19.22 -7.60
N PRO A 822 -46.81 -19.26 -7.61
CA PRO A 822 -47.58 -20.04 -6.63
C PRO A 822 -47.38 -21.56 -6.78
N SER A 823 -46.81 -22.00 -7.91
CA SER A 823 -46.42 -23.40 -8.15
C SER A 823 -45.11 -23.80 -7.44
N ILE A 824 -44.41 -22.85 -6.80
CA ILE A 824 -43.24 -23.14 -5.95
C ILE A 824 -43.67 -23.03 -4.49
N LEU A 825 -43.60 -24.17 -3.80
CA LEU A 825 -44.06 -24.34 -2.43
C LEU A 825 -42.92 -24.90 -1.58
N ALA A 826 -43.06 -24.79 -0.25
CA ALA A 826 -42.17 -25.41 0.71
C ALA A 826 -42.97 -26.20 1.74
N THR A 827 -42.41 -27.29 2.28
CA THR A 827 -43.06 -28.00 3.38
C THR A 827 -42.94 -27.22 4.68
N GLN A 828 -43.90 -27.41 5.59
CA GLN A 828 -43.82 -26.86 6.94
C GLN A 828 -42.52 -27.27 7.66
N ASN A 829 -42.04 -28.52 7.45
CA ASN A 829 -40.78 -28.99 7.99
C ASN A 829 -39.57 -28.23 7.40
N PHE A 830 -39.59 -27.86 6.12
CA PHE A 830 -38.52 -27.05 5.54
C PHE A 830 -38.50 -25.63 6.12
N THR A 831 -39.66 -25.00 6.33
CA THR A 831 -39.75 -23.63 6.88
C THR A 831 -39.35 -23.50 8.36
N LYS A 832 -39.19 -24.61 9.09
CA LYS A 832 -38.86 -24.62 10.52
C LYS A 832 -37.56 -25.36 10.78
N THR A 833 -36.55 -24.66 11.30
CA THR A 833 -35.25 -25.27 11.66
C THR A 833 -35.04 -25.41 13.16
N VAL A 834 -35.54 -24.46 13.95
CA VAL A 834 -35.28 -24.35 15.39
C VAL A 834 -36.57 -24.14 16.18
N VAL A 835 -36.59 -24.53 17.45
CA VAL A 835 -37.69 -24.22 18.37
C VAL A 835 -37.58 -22.75 18.77
N HIS A 836 -38.63 -21.98 18.49
CA HIS A 836 -38.63 -20.55 18.83
C HIS A 836 -39.05 -20.34 20.28
N ASP A 837 -38.09 -19.96 21.11
CA ASP A 837 -38.35 -19.34 22.42
C ASP A 837 -38.20 -17.82 22.26
N ASN A 838 -39.26 -17.06 22.54
CA ASN A 838 -39.34 -15.61 22.28
C ASN A 838 -38.29 -14.75 23.01
N ASN A 839 -37.40 -15.36 23.81
CA ASN A 839 -36.41 -14.68 24.64
C ASN A 839 -34.95 -14.81 24.13
N VAL A 840 -34.66 -15.57 23.06
CA VAL A 840 -33.26 -15.93 22.70
C VAL A 840 -32.83 -15.52 21.28
N VAL A 841 -33.71 -15.58 20.26
CA VAL A 841 -33.30 -15.33 18.87
C VAL A 841 -34.40 -14.60 18.08
N ASP A 842 -34.23 -13.30 17.81
CA ASP A 842 -35.12 -12.50 16.96
C ASP A 842 -34.86 -12.68 15.45
N ASN A 843 -33.64 -13.07 15.06
CA ASN A 843 -33.22 -13.30 13.67
C ASN A 843 -32.64 -14.70 13.49
N ILE A 844 -33.19 -15.49 12.56
CA ILE A 844 -32.78 -16.88 12.30
C ILE A 844 -31.85 -17.07 11.10
N ASP A 845 -31.21 -16.01 10.60
CA ASP A 845 -30.33 -16.06 9.42
C ASP A 845 -29.29 -17.20 9.47
N ASP A 846 -28.73 -17.49 10.66
CA ASP A 846 -27.73 -18.54 10.87
C ASP A 846 -28.27 -19.97 10.71
N PHE A 847 -29.60 -20.15 10.78
CA PHE A 847 -30.30 -21.43 10.85
C PHE A 847 -31.17 -21.72 9.62
N VAL A 848 -30.98 -21.00 8.52
CA VAL A 848 -31.74 -21.25 7.28
C VAL A 848 -31.26 -22.54 6.60
N LYS A 849 -32.20 -23.39 6.16
CA LYS A 849 -31.90 -24.62 5.43
C LYS A 849 -31.54 -24.31 3.97
N GLN A 850 -30.52 -25.00 3.45
CA GLN A 850 -30.22 -24.98 2.02
C GLN A 850 -31.29 -25.75 1.24
N ILE A 851 -31.60 -25.27 0.05
CA ILE A 851 -32.54 -25.92 -0.87
C ILE A 851 -31.76 -27.01 -1.60
N ASN A 852 -31.88 -28.26 -1.12
CA ASN A 852 -31.13 -29.40 -1.66
C ASN A 852 -32.01 -30.38 -2.46
N TYR A 853 -33.26 -30.54 -2.05
CA TYR A 853 -34.18 -31.52 -2.61
C TYR A 853 -35.54 -30.90 -2.87
N THR A 854 -36.12 -31.26 -4.00
CA THR A 854 -37.46 -30.83 -4.39
C THR A 854 -38.26 -32.03 -4.88
N LEU A 855 -39.54 -32.06 -4.53
CA LEU A 855 -40.53 -32.95 -5.15
C LEU A 855 -41.22 -32.16 -6.27
N VAL A 856 -41.14 -32.68 -7.48
CA VAL A 856 -41.91 -32.18 -8.62
C VAL A 856 -43.15 -33.03 -8.76
N VAL A 857 -44.33 -32.42 -8.67
CA VAL A 857 -45.60 -33.09 -8.98
C VAL A 857 -46.05 -32.68 -10.38
N TRP A 858 -46.17 -33.67 -11.25
CA TRP A 858 -46.42 -33.52 -12.68
C TRP A 858 -47.91 -33.53 -12.98
N ASN A 859 -48.45 -32.36 -13.34
CA ASN A 859 -49.84 -32.18 -13.75
C ASN A 859 -49.90 -31.69 -15.21
N GLY A 860 -49.23 -32.40 -16.13
CA GLY A 860 -49.07 -31.98 -17.53
C GLY A 860 -48.21 -30.72 -17.65
N ASP A 861 -48.75 -29.66 -18.29
CA ASP A 861 -48.02 -28.41 -18.55
C ASP A 861 -47.94 -27.45 -17.34
N SER A 862 -48.48 -27.83 -16.18
CA SER A 862 -48.50 -27.00 -14.97
C SER A 862 -47.94 -27.74 -13.73
N PRO A 863 -46.63 -28.07 -13.72
CA PRO A 863 -46.00 -28.78 -12.61
C PRO A 863 -45.91 -27.90 -11.35
N ASN A 864 -45.84 -28.55 -10.19
CA ASN A 864 -45.58 -27.89 -8.91
C ASN A 864 -44.24 -28.37 -8.34
N ILE A 865 -43.41 -27.43 -7.87
CA ILE A 865 -42.14 -27.71 -7.19
C ILE A 865 -42.36 -27.51 -5.69
N ILE A 866 -42.09 -28.55 -4.91
CA ILE A 866 -42.21 -28.53 -3.45
C ILE A 866 -40.82 -28.73 -2.85
N VAL A 867 -40.30 -27.71 -2.15
CA VAL A 867 -39.03 -27.79 -1.44
C VAL A 867 -39.18 -28.63 -0.18
N LEU A 868 -38.28 -29.61 -0.01
CA LEU A 868 -38.36 -30.63 1.03
C LEU A 868 -37.22 -30.49 2.05
N SER A 869 -37.49 -30.86 3.30
CA SER A 869 -36.43 -31.19 4.25
C SER A 869 -35.69 -32.47 3.84
N MET A 870 -34.45 -32.64 4.30
CA MET A 870 -33.67 -33.86 4.01
C MET A 870 -34.34 -35.13 4.58
N LYS A 871 -35.02 -35.04 5.73
CA LYS A 871 -35.75 -36.17 6.32
C LYS A 871 -36.96 -36.56 5.47
N GLU A 872 -37.71 -35.58 4.98
CA GLU A 872 -38.83 -35.82 4.05
C GLU A 872 -38.34 -36.39 2.72
N ALA A 873 -37.26 -35.85 2.14
CA ALA A 873 -36.68 -36.38 0.92
C ALA A 873 -36.27 -37.85 1.09
N ASN A 874 -35.57 -38.19 2.18
CA ASN A 874 -35.18 -39.58 2.46
C ASN A 874 -36.39 -40.50 2.66
N HIS A 875 -37.45 -40.03 3.32
CA HIS A 875 -38.69 -40.80 3.47
C HIS A 875 -39.38 -41.02 2.12
N LEU A 876 -39.48 -39.96 1.30
CA LEU A 876 -40.15 -40.00 0.01
C LEU A 876 -39.43 -40.85 -1.02
N ILE A 877 -38.09 -40.88 -1.03
CA ILE A 877 -37.31 -41.79 -1.89
C ILE A 877 -37.69 -43.24 -1.58
N ASN A 878 -37.66 -43.64 -0.30
CA ASN A 878 -38.05 -45.00 0.11
C ASN A 878 -39.51 -45.33 -0.23
N LEU A 879 -40.43 -44.36 -0.10
CA LEU A 879 -41.84 -44.54 -0.42
C LEU A 879 -42.06 -44.67 -1.93
N LEU A 880 -41.35 -43.88 -2.74
CA LEU A 880 -41.35 -44.01 -4.21
C LEU A 880 -40.83 -45.38 -4.65
N ASP A 881 -39.71 -45.85 -4.08
CA ASP A 881 -39.16 -47.17 -4.39
C ASP A 881 -40.16 -48.31 -4.08
N GLN A 882 -40.93 -48.19 -2.99
CA GLN A 882 -41.98 -49.16 -2.63
C GLN A 882 -43.18 -49.11 -3.59
N LEU A 883 -43.59 -47.91 -4.02
CA LEU A 883 -44.67 -47.73 -4.98
C LEU A 883 -44.27 -48.21 -6.38
N GLU A 884 -43.01 -48.01 -6.78
CA GLU A 884 -42.46 -48.48 -8.05
C GLU A 884 -42.42 -50.02 -8.16
N GLN A 885 -42.27 -50.73 -7.04
CA GLN A 885 -42.36 -52.20 -6.99
C GLN A 885 -43.80 -52.71 -7.24
N ASN A 886 -44.82 -51.87 -7.00
CA ASN A 886 -46.23 -52.16 -7.27
C ASN A 886 -46.66 -51.55 -8.62
N ASN A 887 -46.47 -52.29 -9.71
CA ASN A 887 -46.74 -51.86 -11.10
C ASN A 887 -48.18 -51.37 -11.39
N ASP A 888 -49.13 -51.53 -10.47
CA ASP A 888 -50.54 -51.15 -10.64
C ASP A 888 -50.88 -49.73 -10.11
N ILE A 889 -49.93 -49.02 -9.49
CA ILE A 889 -50.18 -47.69 -8.91
C ILE A 889 -49.54 -46.60 -9.78
N PRO A 890 -50.32 -45.66 -10.35
CA PRO A 890 -49.75 -44.54 -11.10
C PRO A 890 -49.07 -43.53 -10.17
N ILE A 891 -47.80 -43.21 -10.46
CA ILE A 891 -47.00 -42.22 -9.76
C ILE A 891 -47.02 -40.91 -10.56
N PHE A 892 -47.30 -39.79 -9.90
CA PHE A 892 -47.41 -38.46 -10.50
C PHE A 892 -46.29 -37.50 -10.07
N ALA A 893 -45.30 -37.95 -9.32
CA ALA A 893 -44.25 -37.09 -8.78
C ALA A 893 -42.85 -37.71 -8.91
N SER A 894 -41.83 -36.85 -8.93
CA SER A 894 -40.42 -37.25 -8.92
C SER A 894 -39.60 -36.34 -8.01
N ILE A 895 -38.52 -36.85 -7.45
CA ILE A 895 -37.60 -36.10 -6.59
C ILE A 895 -36.38 -35.68 -7.41
N HIS A 896 -36.03 -34.40 -7.28
CA HIS A 896 -34.91 -33.75 -7.95
C HIS A 896 -33.98 -33.11 -6.94
N GLN A 897 -32.67 -33.25 -7.17
CA GLN A 897 -31.64 -32.57 -6.39
C GLN A 897 -31.35 -31.20 -6.99
N THR A 898 -31.13 -30.20 -6.15
CA THR A 898 -30.72 -28.86 -6.57
C THR A 898 -29.54 -28.39 -5.71
N ILE A 899 -28.67 -27.58 -6.31
CA ILE A 899 -27.52 -26.98 -5.64
C ILE A 899 -27.20 -25.65 -6.30
N GLN A 900 -26.67 -24.71 -5.52
CA GLN A 900 -26.19 -23.44 -6.03
C GLN A 900 -25.12 -23.63 -7.12
N ARG A 901 -25.23 -22.87 -8.21
CA ARG A 901 -24.24 -22.85 -9.29
C ARG A 901 -23.18 -21.79 -9.02
N GLU A 902 -21.99 -22.23 -8.62
CA GLU A 902 -20.85 -21.36 -8.29
C GLU A 902 -19.90 -21.12 -9.46
N ARG A 903 -19.98 -21.91 -10.53
CA ARG A 903 -19.10 -21.84 -11.71
C ARG A 903 -19.89 -21.92 -13.00
N PRO A 904 -19.43 -21.30 -14.11
CA PRO A 904 -20.14 -21.32 -15.39
C PRO A 904 -20.33 -22.73 -15.97
N THR A 905 -19.37 -23.63 -15.73
CA THR A 905 -19.35 -25.00 -16.26
C THR A 905 -19.97 -26.04 -15.31
N GLN A 906 -20.56 -25.59 -14.19
CA GLN A 906 -21.15 -26.50 -13.20
C GLN A 906 -22.44 -27.13 -13.76
N THR A 907 -22.55 -28.45 -13.64
CA THR A 907 -23.72 -29.21 -14.11
C THR A 907 -24.99 -28.84 -13.32
N GLU A 908 -26.12 -28.72 -14.02
CA GLU A 908 -27.44 -28.57 -13.40
C GLU A 908 -27.89 -29.91 -12.79
N TYR A 909 -27.91 -29.98 -11.46
CA TYR A 909 -28.28 -31.22 -10.76
C TYR A 909 -29.78 -31.52 -10.86
N PHE A 910 -30.61 -30.51 -11.10
CA PHE A 910 -32.05 -30.69 -11.21
C PHE A 910 -32.43 -31.63 -12.37
N ASN A 911 -31.66 -31.59 -13.46
CA ASN A 911 -31.91 -32.41 -14.65
C ASN A 911 -31.31 -33.81 -14.54
N LYS A 912 -30.56 -34.11 -13.47
CA LYS A 912 -30.01 -35.43 -13.22
C LYS A 912 -31.05 -36.26 -12.49
N LEU A 913 -31.63 -37.24 -13.19
CA LEU A 913 -32.75 -38.03 -12.70
C LEU A 913 -32.28 -39.08 -11.69
N TYR A 914 -32.86 -39.05 -10.48
CA TYR A 914 -32.60 -40.03 -9.41
C TYR A 914 -33.84 -40.86 -9.04
N THR A 915 -35.02 -40.48 -9.54
CA THR A 915 -36.29 -41.21 -9.37
C THR A 915 -36.98 -41.31 -10.73
N ARG A 916 -37.85 -42.31 -10.93
CA ARG A 916 -38.52 -42.50 -12.21
C ARG A 916 -39.51 -41.36 -12.48
N LEU A 917 -39.49 -40.85 -13.71
CA LEU A 917 -40.46 -39.84 -14.15
C LEU A 917 -41.83 -40.49 -14.45
N PRO A 918 -42.96 -39.84 -14.13
CA PRO A 918 -44.30 -40.27 -14.54
C PRO A 918 -44.43 -40.40 -16.07
N THR A 919 -45.43 -41.12 -16.57
CA THR A 919 -45.65 -41.28 -18.01
C THR A 919 -46.06 -39.98 -18.74
N ASN A 920 -46.72 -39.05 -18.05
CA ASN A 920 -47.19 -37.77 -18.61
C ASN A 920 -46.39 -36.57 -18.05
N TYR A 921 -45.08 -36.54 -18.28
CA TYR A 921 -44.22 -35.43 -17.86
C TYR A 921 -43.81 -34.52 -19.02
N ASN A 922 -43.63 -33.23 -18.74
CA ASN A 922 -43.06 -32.25 -19.68
C ASN A 922 -41.95 -31.49 -18.95
N ILE A 923 -40.68 -31.91 -19.11
CA ILE A 923 -39.55 -31.31 -18.39
C ILE A 923 -39.37 -29.81 -18.71
N GLN A 924 -39.72 -29.38 -19.93
CA GLN A 924 -39.56 -27.98 -20.37
C GLN A 924 -40.52 -27.03 -19.65
N SER A 925 -41.66 -27.51 -19.14
CA SER A 925 -42.58 -26.67 -18.37
C SER A 925 -42.03 -26.25 -17.00
N ILE A 926 -40.88 -26.79 -16.58
CA ILE A 926 -40.22 -26.48 -15.31
C ILE A 926 -39.22 -25.32 -15.42
N ASP A 927 -38.64 -25.07 -16.60
CA ASP A 927 -37.53 -24.10 -16.75
C ASP A 927 -37.81 -22.72 -16.11
N PRO A 928 -39.02 -22.11 -16.23
CA PRO A 928 -39.33 -20.85 -15.57
C PRO A 928 -39.34 -20.95 -14.03
N LEU A 929 -39.78 -22.09 -13.48
CA LEU A 929 -39.81 -22.34 -12.04
C LEU A 929 -38.39 -22.62 -11.50
N LEU A 930 -37.58 -23.36 -12.26
CA LEU A 930 -36.18 -23.66 -11.92
C LEU A 930 -35.33 -22.39 -11.89
N ASN A 931 -35.56 -21.45 -12.81
CA ASN A 931 -34.90 -20.14 -12.79
C ASN A 931 -35.15 -19.38 -11.47
N GLN A 932 -36.40 -19.36 -11.00
CA GLN A 932 -36.75 -18.75 -9.71
C GLN A 932 -36.07 -19.49 -8.55
N LEU A 933 -36.08 -20.82 -8.57
CA LEU A 933 -35.43 -21.66 -7.56
C LEU A 933 -33.92 -21.44 -7.51
N ASN A 934 -33.26 -21.30 -8.66
CA ASN A 934 -31.83 -21.05 -8.76
C ASN A 934 -31.44 -19.67 -8.20
N VAL A 935 -32.27 -18.64 -8.41
CA VAL A 935 -32.08 -17.34 -7.74
C VAL A 935 -32.20 -17.48 -6.22
N LEU A 936 -33.18 -18.25 -5.74
CA LEU A 936 -33.37 -18.51 -4.30
C LEU A 936 -32.21 -19.30 -3.68
N ASN A 937 -31.66 -20.27 -4.40
CA ASN A 937 -30.51 -21.07 -3.97
C ASN A 937 -29.17 -20.29 -3.99
N GLY A 938 -29.17 -19.03 -4.44
CA GLY A 938 -27.97 -18.20 -4.49
C GLY A 938 -27.06 -18.49 -5.70
N SER A 939 -27.57 -19.12 -6.76
CA SER A 939 -26.75 -19.41 -7.95
C SER A 939 -26.16 -18.14 -8.56
N LYS A 940 -24.85 -18.19 -8.88
CA LYS A 940 -24.09 -17.09 -9.51
C LYS A 940 -24.18 -17.11 -11.04
N TYR A 941 -24.45 -18.28 -11.62
CA TYR A 941 -24.48 -18.53 -13.06
C TYR A 941 -25.81 -19.18 -13.46
N PHE A 942 -26.27 -18.87 -14.67
CA PHE A 942 -27.56 -19.29 -15.21
C PHE A 942 -27.42 -19.60 -16.70
N ASP A 943 -28.16 -20.60 -17.21
CA ASP A 943 -28.07 -20.99 -18.62
C ASP A 943 -28.71 -19.96 -19.55
N ASN A 944 -29.83 -19.34 -19.14
CA ASN A 944 -30.50 -18.28 -19.88
C ASN A 944 -30.65 -17.01 -19.03
N LEU A 945 -29.73 -16.06 -19.22
CA LEU A 945 -29.74 -14.80 -18.47
C LEU A 945 -30.92 -13.89 -18.82
N ALA A 946 -31.46 -14.00 -20.04
CA ALA A 946 -32.61 -13.19 -20.46
C ALA A 946 -33.87 -13.52 -19.65
N ASP A 947 -34.09 -14.79 -19.33
CA ASP A 947 -35.22 -15.23 -18.52
C ASP A 947 -35.09 -14.77 -17.06
N ILE A 948 -33.85 -14.72 -16.54
CA ILE A 948 -33.56 -14.19 -15.20
C ILE A 948 -33.83 -12.69 -15.15
N TYR A 949 -33.39 -11.94 -16.17
CA TYR A 949 -33.70 -10.52 -16.30
C TYR A 949 -35.21 -10.28 -16.38
N GLN A 950 -35.93 -11.09 -17.16
CA GLN A 950 -37.37 -11.02 -17.28
C GLN A 950 -38.08 -11.25 -15.94
N PHE A 951 -37.69 -12.31 -15.22
CA PHE A 951 -38.22 -12.63 -13.89
C PHE A 951 -37.97 -11.49 -12.88
N LEU A 952 -36.76 -10.94 -12.83
CA LEU A 952 -36.39 -9.85 -11.93
C LEU A 952 -36.98 -8.48 -12.35
N GLY A 953 -37.59 -8.39 -13.53
CA GLY A 953 -38.09 -7.13 -14.06
C GLY A 953 -37.00 -6.17 -14.53
N ILE A 954 -35.83 -6.69 -14.90
CA ILE A 954 -34.65 -5.91 -15.29
C ILE A 954 -34.52 -5.89 -16.82
N PHE A 955 -34.39 -4.71 -17.39
CA PHE A 955 -34.11 -4.50 -18.80
C PHE A 955 -32.63 -4.20 -19.03
N ARG A 956 -32.02 -4.83 -20.05
CA ARG A 956 -30.61 -4.65 -20.41
C ARG A 956 -30.41 -4.54 -21.92
N CYS A 957 -29.60 -3.57 -22.36
CA CYS A 957 -29.17 -3.42 -23.75
C CYS A 957 -27.70 -2.97 -23.88
N LYS A 958 -27.03 -3.29 -25.00
CA LYS A 958 -25.59 -3.02 -25.24
C LYS A 958 -25.21 -1.53 -25.39
N PRO A 959 -26.02 -0.64 -25.99
CA PRO A 959 -25.69 0.79 -26.04
C PRO A 959 -26.02 1.50 -24.71
N LYS A 960 -25.01 2.00 -23.99
CA LYS A 960 -25.20 2.74 -22.73
C LYS A 960 -26.10 3.98 -22.88
N GLU A 961 -26.03 4.65 -24.03
CA GLU A 961 -26.86 5.83 -24.35
C GLU A 961 -28.36 5.55 -24.29
N ARG A 962 -28.80 4.36 -24.75
CA ARG A 962 -30.21 3.95 -24.72
C ARG A 962 -30.68 3.70 -23.29
N MET A 963 -29.85 3.06 -22.46
CA MET A 963 -30.13 2.90 -21.02
C MET A 963 -30.30 4.26 -20.35
N THR A 964 -29.38 5.20 -20.58
CA THR A 964 -29.45 6.56 -20.00
C THR A 964 -30.71 7.31 -20.42
N GLN A 965 -31.15 7.16 -21.68
CA GLN A 965 -32.40 7.78 -22.15
C GLN A 965 -33.64 7.23 -21.46
N LEU A 966 -33.71 5.91 -21.22
CA LEU A 966 -34.83 5.28 -20.51
C LEU A 966 -34.83 5.64 -19.02
N ILE A 967 -33.65 5.77 -18.40
CA ILE A 967 -33.49 6.25 -17.01
C ILE A 967 -33.99 7.69 -16.88
N ASN A 968 -33.55 8.59 -17.78
CA ASN A 968 -33.94 10.00 -17.75
C ASN A 968 -35.44 10.22 -18.00
N ARG A 969 -36.10 9.30 -18.72
CA ARG A 969 -37.55 9.31 -18.93
C ARG A 969 -38.33 8.66 -17.79
N GLY A 970 -37.64 8.10 -16.79
CA GLY A 970 -38.26 7.43 -15.65
C GLY A 970 -38.93 6.10 -15.99
N TYR A 971 -38.47 5.41 -17.04
CA TYR A 971 -39.03 4.11 -17.42
C TYR A 971 -38.31 2.95 -16.71
N ILE A 972 -37.02 3.13 -16.44
CA ILE A 972 -36.20 2.18 -15.68
C ILE A 972 -35.34 2.92 -14.65
N ASP A 973 -34.89 2.22 -13.61
CA ASP A 973 -33.91 2.76 -12.66
C ASP A 973 -32.45 2.54 -13.11
N GLN A 974 -31.48 2.96 -12.28
CA GLN A 974 -30.03 2.81 -12.56
C GLN A 974 -29.57 1.34 -12.71
N PHE A 975 -30.31 0.39 -12.12
CA PHE A 975 -30.06 -1.04 -12.22
C PHE A 975 -30.81 -1.67 -13.41
N GLY A 976 -31.57 -0.88 -14.17
CA GLY A 976 -32.38 -1.32 -15.30
C GLY A 976 -33.73 -1.90 -14.91
N PHE A 977 -34.15 -1.79 -13.64
CA PHE A 977 -35.45 -2.27 -13.20
C PHE A 977 -36.57 -1.42 -13.80
N VAL A 978 -37.55 -2.05 -14.45
CA VAL A 978 -38.68 -1.37 -15.10
C VAL A 978 -39.71 -0.96 -14.06
N PHE A 979 -40.01 0.33 -13.97
CA PHE A 979 -40.96 0.83 -12.97
C PHE A 979 -42.40 0.35 -13.20
N ASP A 980 -43.14 0.16 -12.11
CA ASP A 980 -44.50 -0.40 -12.13
C ASP A 980 -45.53 0.45 -12.89
N HIS A 981 -45.31 1.77 -12.98
CA HIS A 981 -46.21 2.67 -13.71
C HIS A 981 -46.06 2.59 -15.23
N VAL A 982 -44.96 1.99 -15.74
CA VAL A 982 -44.69 1.88 -17.18
C VAL A 982 -45.60 0.83 -17.80
N ASN A 983 -46.34 1.23 -18.84
CA ASN A 983 -47.33 0.42 -19.55
C ASN A 983 -47.03 0.34 -21.06
N GLN A 984 -47.83 -0.44 -21.80
CA GLN A 984 -47.61 -0.67 -23.23
C GLN A 984 -47.72 0.60 -24.09
N ASN A 985 -48.56 1.56 -23.69
CA ASN A 985 -48.72 2.82 -24.43
C ASN A 985 -47.46 3.68 -24.32
N ASP A 986 -46.79 3.67 -23.17
CA ASP A 986 -45.53 4.43 -22.96
C ASP A 986 -44.41 3.94 -23.89
N ILE A 987 -44.42 2.65 -24.23
CA ILE A 987 -43.44 2.03 -25.14
C ILE A 987 -43.79 2.37 -26.60
N SER A 988 -45.07 2.37 -26.95
CA SER A 988 -45.52 2.72 -28.31
C SER A 988 -45.21 4.17 -28.72
N GLN A 989 -44.96 5.06 -27.75
CA GLN A 989 -44.60 6.46 -27.97
C GLN A 989 -43.07 6.67 -28.14
N LEU A 990 -42.26 5.64 -27.96
CA LEU A 990 -40.81 5.72 -28.15
C LEU A 990 -40.46 5.64 -29.64
N SER A 991 -39.58 6.53 -30.10
CA SER A 991 -39.09 6.48 -31.48
C SER A 991 -38.21 5.26 -31.72
N SER A 992 -38.16 4.79 -32.97
CA SER A 992 -37.30 3.68 -33.41
C SER A 992 -35.80 3.94 -33.20
N THR A 993 -35.41 5.20 -32.94
CA THR A 993 -34.06 5.60 -32.56
C THR A 993 -33.71 5.27 -31.10
N VAL A 994 -34.70 5.15 -30.21
CA VAL A 994 -34.53 4.84 -28.77
C VAL A 994 -34.65 3.34 -28.51
N LEU A 995 -35.65 2.69 -29.09
CA LEU A 995 -35.84 1.25 -29.04
C LEU A 995 -36.09 0.72 -30.45
N ASP A 996 -35.35 -0.32 -30.84
CA ASP A 996 -35.71 -1.13 -32.00
C ASP A 996 -36.84 -2.12 -31.64
N ASP A 997 -37.38 -2.80 -32.66
CA ASP A 997 -38.51 -3.72 -32.47
C ASP A 997 -38.16 -4.88 -31.51
N ALA A 998 -36.90 -5.34 -31.50
CA ALA A 998 -36.46 -6.42 -30.63
C ALA A 998 -36.44 -5.98 -29.15
N LEU A 999 -35.88 -4.81 -28.86
CA LEU A 999 -35.83 -4.25 -27.51
C LEU A 999 -37.22 -3.82 -27.02
N SER A 1000 -38.06 -3.31 -27.91
CA SER A 1000 -39.47 -3.00 -27.59
C SER A 1000 -40.22 -4.25 -27.17
N ASN A 1001 -40.05 -5.36 -27.90
CA ASN A 1001 -40.64 -6.66 -27.55
C ASN A 1001 -40.12 -7.19 -26.21
N GLN A 1002 -38.82 -7.05 -25.93
CA GLN A 1002 -38.23 -7.43 -24.64
C GLN A 1002 -38.85 -6.64 -23.48
N LEU A 1003 -38.96 -5.32 -23.62
CA LEU A 1003 -39.52 -4.44 -22.59
C LEU A 1003 -41.02 -4.71 -22.38
N LEU A 1004 -41.78 -4.94 -23.47
CA LEU A 1004 -43.18 -5.36 -23.41
C LEU A 1004 -43.35 -6.73 -22.73
N SER A 1005 -42.41 -7.66 -22.96
CA SER A 1005 -42.38 -8.95 -22.27
C SER A 1005 -42.19 -8.78 -20.77
N ILE A 1006 -41.24 -7.93 -20.35
CA ILE A 1006 -41.01 -7.59 -18.94
C ILE A 1006 -42.25 -6.95 -18.33
N ILE A 1007 -42.88 -5.98 -18.99
CA ILE A 1007 -44.12 -5.33 -18.50
C ILE A 1007 -45.23 -6.35 -18.27
N LYS A 1008 -45.35 -7.37 -19.14
CA LYS A 1008 -46.36 -8.43 -19.01
C LYS A 1008 -46.07 -9.44 -17.91
N THR A 1009 -44.80 -9.63 -17.52
CA THR A 1009 -44.36 -10.76 -16.68
C THR A 1009 -43.66 -10.37 -15.38
N ARG A 1010 -43.33 -9.09 -15.17
CA ARG A 1010 -42.71 -8.60 -13.93
C ARG A 1010 -43.61 -8.88 -12.73
N CYS A 1011 -43.03 -9.45 -11.68
CA CYS A 1011 -43.73 -9.76 -10.43
C CYS A 1011 -43.27 -8.89 -9.25
N PHE A 1012 -42.15 -8.16 -9.39
CA PHE A 1012 -41.60 -7.28 -8.36
C PHE A 1012 -42.16 -5.86 -8.50
N LYS A 1013 -42.53 -5.24 -7.37
CA LYS A 1013 -43.02 -3.85 -7.27
C LYS A 1013 -41.90 -2.83 -7.08
N LYS A 1014 -40.79 -3.26 -6.49
CA LYS A 1014 -39.55 -2.47 -6.35
C LYS A 1014 -38.36 -3.28 -6.85
N CYS A 1015 -37.28 -2.57 -7.20
CA CYS A 1015 -36.03 -3.16 -7.64
C CYS A 1015 -35.56 -4.28 -6.68
N PRO A 1016 -35.32 -5.52 -7.16
CA PRO A 1016 -35.02 -6.67 -6.30
C PRO A 1016 -33.55 -6.76 -5.87
N ILE A 1017 -32.72 -5.75 -6.12
CA ILE A 1017 -31.27 -5.78 -5.84
C ILE A 1017 -30.98 -6.02 -4.35
N ASP A 1018 -31.62 -5.28 -3.44
CA ASP A 1018 -31.45 -5.48 -1.99
C ASP A 1018 -31.85 -6.90 -1.54
N LEU A 1019 -32.86 -7.49 -2.19
CA LEU A 1019 -33.30 -8.85 -1.93
C LEU A 1019 -32.24 -9.86 -2.39
N LEU A 1020 -31.64 -9.64 -3.56
CA LEU A 1020 -30.58 -10.48 -4.09
C LEU A 1020 -29.33 -10.43 -3.21
N GLU A 1021 -28.88 -9.23 -2.82
CA GLU A 1021 -27.71 -9.06 -1.94
C GLU A 1021 -27.92 -9.76 -0.59
N LYS A 1022 -29.08 -9.55 0.04
CA LYS A 1022 -29.40 -10.22 1.31
C LYS A 1022 -29.56 -11.73 1.15
N ASN A 1023 -30.13 -12.21 0.04
CA ASN A 1023 -30.23 -13.65 -0.20
C ASN A 1023 -28.85 -14.28 -0.39
N LEU A 1024 -27.93 -13.61 -1.11
CA LEU A 1024 -26.55 -14.07 -1.26
C LEU A 1024 -25.81 -14.12 0.08
N GLN A 1025 -25.99 -13.10 0.92
CA GLN A 1025 -25.45 -13.09 2.29
C GLN A 1025 -26.00 -14.26 3.12
N LEU A 1026 -27.32 -14.49 3.05
CA LEU A 1026 -27.98 -15.59 3.75
C LEU A 1026 -27.47 -16.97 3.28
N GLN A 1027 -27.23 -17.13 1.98
CA GLN A 1027 -26.61 -18.33 1.40
C GLN A 1027 -25.09 -18.39 1.59
N ARG A 1028 -24.51 -17.43 2.32
CA ARG A 1028 -23.07 -17.36 2.65
C ARG A 1028 -22.17 -17.19 1.41
N ILE A 1029 -22.68 -16.47 0.41
CA ILE A 1029 -21.99 -16.11 -0.82
C ILE A 1029 -21.49 -14.67 -0.71
N TYR A 1030 -20.23 -14.54 -0.31
CA TYR A 1030 -19.61 -13.24 -0.01
C TYR A 1030 -18.86 -12.62 -1.20
N SER A 1031 -18.75 -13.35 -2.32
CA SER A 1031 -18.10 -12.85 -3.54
C SER A 1031 -18.83 -13.30 -4.81
N VAL A 1032 -19.30 -12.32 -5.57
CA VAL A 1032 -19.96 -12.52 -6.86
C VAL A 1032 -19.05 -12.31 -8.06
N GLY A 1033 -17.77 -11.97 -7.86
CA GLY A 1033 -16.83 -11.61 -8.94
C GLY A 1033 -16.86 -12.58 -10.14
N PHE A 1034 -16.84 -11.99 -11.34
CA PHE A 1034 -16.92 -12.58 -12.67
C PHE A 1034 -18.17 -13.47 -12.91
N SER A 1035 -19.35 -13.06 -12.44
CA SER A 1035 -20.60 -13.85 -12.55
C SER A 1035 -21.79 -13.14 -13.20
N HIS A 1036 -22.85 -13.90 -13.51
CA HIS A 1036 -24.09 -13.33 -14.04
C HIS A 1036 -24.80 -12.44 -13.02
N ILE A 1037 -24.77 -12.83 -11.74
CA ILE A 1037 -25.28 -12.02 -10.63
C ILE A 1037 -24.49 -10.72 -10.48
N GLU A 1038 -23.17 -10.75 -10.67
CA GLU A 1038 -22.38 -9.51 -10.64
C GLU A 1038 -22.85 -8.52 -11.70
N ASN A 1039 -23.14 -8.96 -12.92
CA ASN A 1039 -23.69 -8.08 -13.97
C ASN A 1039 -25.08 -7.49 -13.61
N ILE A 1040 -25.83 -8.15 -12.73
CA ILE A 1040 -27.09 -7.65 -12.20
C ILE A 1040 -26.85 -6.59 -11.12
N LEU A 1041 -25.90 -6.83 -10.21
CA LEU A 1041 -25.61 -5.99 -9.04
C LEU A 1041 -24.70 -4.78 -9.34
N ASN A 1042 -23.62 -4.99 -10.11
CA ASN A 1042 -22.62 -3.98 -10.43
C ASN A 1042 -23.03 -3.18 -11.67
N ASN A 1043 -23.76 -2.09 -11.43
CA ASN A 1043 -23.93 -1.03 -12.41
C ASN A 1043 -24.09 0.34 -11.71
N LYS A 1044 -23.16 0.67 -10.82
CA LYS A 1044 -22.91 2.06 -10.40
C LYS A 1044 -22.14 2.81 -11.46
#